data_AF-A0A954NW89-F1
#
_entry.id   AF-A0A954NW89-F1
#
_cell.length_a   1.000
_cell.length_b   1.000
_cell.length_c   1.000
_cell.angle_alpha   90.00
_cell.angle_beta   90.00
_cell.angle_gamma   90.00
#
_symmetry.space_group_name_H-M   'P 1'
#
loop_
_entity.id
_entity.type
_entity.pdbx_description
1 polymer ?
#
loop_
_entity_poly.entity_id
_entity_poly.type
_entity_poly.pdbx_seq_one_letter_code
_entity_poly.pdbx_strand_id
1 'polypeptide(L)'
;MHGDEAAVLARLQHSRERFADADSWADRRAELREEFLKGAGLWPLPLRPPVEAIVHSRREHGDYSVENVALETFPGFYCSGNLYRPIGRKDLSPVILCPHGHFRPLGRFREDQQIRCAHFARMGATVFSYSMVGWQDSQQTTHDDPRVLALQTWNSLRVVDYLTSLDRVDPTRVGITGASGGGTQTFFLALIDDRVKVSAPLVIVYPWKSPDGCLCEGGLPVMQAANTNAIELAAAISPRPQLLISVGNDPTETFPQTGFPFIRHMYELSGAGENVRNVHLADEKHDFGPSKRELVYEFFAEHLPLRPDEFVAPNAPTAQTLLSEDLTKITIETPEQMEVFNTENPLLAHAVMGSDAVAVAFDRHLDALRDERHKSANTISIKDALEAEYVPQTLGDADEALMFTPPGFNSVGVAKVAPADERGMLDIVVIDRETQRPTPCRINVVGPDGNYYEPDESDLKQFSLTGVWPASGWGNRQGKAPVRYLGHYFYSNGRDRVNVPAGVVRVEVWKGFEYRPATVTINVSANTERQVEITLDKTASMTQHGYWSGDPHIHIQRRSEADEARIFDLLAAEDIHFGTVLAYNEPAGPYAGFMDAMESPQFRQLGVASIAERDGYSILSGQEYRSGNYGHLNLFLLDELVMPGESIDANNWPPFGHVAAKAREAGGVAFYAHGGYAQEIYADIVQGSIDGVELLQFGVYRGIGLIDWYHMLNTGFRVPAVGACDYPACRKLGDCQTYVWSEDKPDIEGWLRGMARGESFMTSGPLLLLEVDGHRPGAEVTRTGNGPHTVSSRVRVRSEVAPVTHVQLIVNGRVVREMHLPASTGQGSWIELDHTIELEESAWIAARAYSLSPHGTPDAESHTNPVYVTINDRAAYNQQSLDVMVAAIDKQIAIHKEREFP
;
A
#
# COMPACT_ATOMS: atom_id res chain seq x y z
N MET A 1 0.61 -41.08 -28.40
CA MET A 1 -0.02 -39.87 -27.82
C MET A 1 -1.34 -40.13 -27.09
N HIS A 2 -2.19 -41.10 -27.46
CA HIS A 2 -3.51 -41.29 -26.81
C HIS A 2 -3.54 -41.74 -25.32
N GLY A 3 -2.39 -42.12 -24.72
CA GLY A 3 -2.34 -42.55 -23.31
C GLY A 3 -2.36 -41.41 -22.28
N ASP A 4 -1.95 -40.20 -22.68
CA ASP A 4 -1.77 -39.06 -21.77
C ASP A 4 -3.06 -38.22 -21.66
N GLU A 5 -3.78 -38.03 -22.76
CA GLU A 5 -5.03 -37.26 -22.80
C GLU A 5 -6.12 -37.87 -21.91
N ALA A 6 -6.30 -39.20 -21.93
CA ALA A 6 -7.29 -39.87 -21.08
C ALA A 6 -6.99 -39.70 -19.58
N ALA A 7 -5.72 -39.70 -19.19
CA ALA A 7 -5.30 -39.50 -17.80
C ALA A 7 -5.52 -38.04 -17.35
N VAL A 8 -5.18 -37.07 -18.21
CA VAL A 8 -5.48 -35.65 -17.97
C VAL A 8 -6.98 -35.42 -17.85
N LEU A 9 -7.79 -35.97 -18.75
CA LEU A 9 -9.25 -35.87 -18.69
C LEU A 9 -9.84 -36.45 -17.40
N ALA A 10 -9.38 -37.63 -16.98
CA ALA A 10 -9.79 -38.21 -15.70
C ALA A 10 -9.40 -37.32 -14.51
N ARG A 11 -8.25 -36.65 -14.58
CA ARG A 11 -7.78 -35.72 -13.56
C ARG A 11 -8.61 -34.44 -13.50
N LEU A 12 -8.96 -33.87 -14.66
CA LEU A 12 -9.84 -32.70 -14.74
C LEU A 12 -11.23 -33.01 -14.19
N GLN A 13 -11.77 -34.21 -14.48
CA GLN A 13 -13.03 -34.67 -13.90
C GLN A 13 -12.94 -34.77 -12.36
N HIS A 14 -11.86 -35.37 -11.84
CA HIS A 14 -11.65 -35.45 -10.40
C HIS A 14 -11.51 -34.07 -9.74
N SER A 15 -10.78 -33.14 -10.38
CA SER A 15 -10.64 -31.76 -9.90
C SER A 15 -12.00 -31.07 -9.83
N ARG A 16 -12.82 -31.21 -10.88
CA ARG A 16 -14.18 -30.66 -10.93
C ARG A 16 -15.11 -31.21 -9.84
N GLU A 17 -14.99 -32.49 -9.51
CA GLU A 17 -15.80 -33.10 -8.43
C GLU A 17 -15.35 -32.67 -7.04
N ARG A 18 -14.05 -32.42 -6.85
CA ARG A 18 -13.47 -32.05 -5.56
C ARG A 18 -13.61 -30.57 -5.23
N PHE A 19 -13.47 -29.70 -6.24
CA PHE A 19 -13.49 -28.25 -6.11
C PHE A 19 -14.75 -27.72 -6.81
N ALA A 20 -15.89 -27.89 -6.14
CA ALA A 20 -17.22 -27.73 -6.73
C ALA A 20 -17.88 -26.37 -6.42
N ASP A 21 -17.21 -25.50 -5.67
CA ASP A 21 -17.67 -24.17 -5.28
C ASP A 21 -16.52 -23.14 -5.29
N ALA A 22 -16.86 -21.86 -5.09
CA ALA A 22 -15.91 -20.76 -5.18
C ALA A 22 -14.77 -20.86 -4.15
N ASP A 23 -15.07 -21.30 -2.92
CA ASP A 23 -14.12 -21.33 -1.81
C ASP A 23 -13.13 -22.50 -1.98
N SER A 24 -13.63 -23.71 -2.23
CA SER A 24 -12.79 -24.88 -2.49
C SER A 24 -11.91 -24.70 -3.74
N TRP A 25 -12.40 -23.99 -4.76
CA TRP A 25 -11.60 -23.63 -5.91
C TRP A 25 -10.54 -22.56 -5.59
N ALA A 26 -10.87 -21.55 -4.78
CA ALA A 26 -9.90 -20.54 -4.34
C ALA A 26 -8.73 -21.19 -3.57
N ASP A 27 -9.01 -22.13 -2.67
CA ASP A 27 -7.99 -22.90 -1.96
C ASP A 27 -7.09 -23.68 -2.93
N ARG A 28 -7.69 -24.34 -3.93
CA ARG A 28 -6.93 -25.07 -4.94
C ARG A 28 -6.06 -24.15 -5.78
N ARG A 29 -6.51 -22.95 -6.15
CA ARG A 29 -5.68 -21.97 -6.87
C ARG A 29 -4.45 -21.57 -6.06
N ALA A 30 -4.63 -21.34 -4.76
CA ALA A 30 -3.52 -21.03 -3.87
C ALA A 30 -2.50 -22.18 -3.79
N GLU A 31 -2.98 -23.43 -3.64
CA GLU A 31 -2.14 -24.63 -3.66
C GLU A 31 -1.37 -24.76 -4.99
N LEU A 32 -2.06 -24.62 -6.13
CA LEU A 32 -1.44 -24.74 -7.46
C LEU A 32 -0.34 -23.70 -7.69
N ARG A 33 -0.56 -22.46 -7.23
CA ARG A 33 0.44 -21.39 -7.31
C ARG A 33 1.66 -21.71 -6.45
N GLU A 34 1.46 -22.14 -5.21
CA GLU A 34 2.53 -22.50 -4.28
C GLU A 34 3.36 -23.68 -4.81
N GLU A 35 2.70 -24.76 -5.23
CA GLU A 35 3.37 -25.95 -5.74
C GLU A 35 4.08 -25.69 -7.08
N PHE A 36 3.54 -24.81 -7.93
CA PHE A 36 4.25 -24.34 -9.12
C PHE A 36 5.57 -23.66 -8.74
N LEU A 37 5.54 -22.74 -7.76
CA LEU A 37 6.73 -22.03 -7.29
C LEU A 37 7.75 -23.00 -6.66
N LYS A 38 7.30 -24.01 -5.91
CA LYS A 38 8.18 -25.07 -5.36
C LYS A 38 8.81 -25.87 -6.50
N GLY A 39 8.01 -26.30 -7.47
CA GLY A 39 8.49 -27.04 -8.63
C GLY A 39 9.49 -26.24 -9.47
N ALA A 40 9.32 -24.92 -9.58
CA ALA A 40 10.25 -24.03 -10.26
C ALA A 40 11.52 -23.71 -9.44
N GLY A 41 11.62 -24.20 -8.20
CA GLY A 41 12.72 -23.84 -7.29
C GLY A 41 12.69 -22.38 -6.85
N LEU A 42 11.55 -21.70 -6.95
CA LEU A 42 11.35 -20.30 -6.59
C LEU A 42 10.69 -20.13 -5.22
N TRP A 43 10.08 -21.18 -4.64
CA TRP A 43 9.46 -21.12 -3.32
C TRP A 43 10.47 -21.12 -2.15
N PRO A 44 10.21 -20.36 -1.06
CA PRO A 44 9.22 -19.29 -0.98
C PRO A 44 9.64 -18.13 -1.89
N LEU A 45 8.71 -17.54 -2.65
CA LEU A 45 9.03 -16.51 -3.64
C LEU A 45 9.68 -15.31 -2.95
N PRO A 46 10.98 -15.01 -3.18
CA PRO A 46 11.71 -14.01 -2.38
C PRO A 46 11.21 -12.58 -2.63
N LEU A 47 11.61 -11.65 -1.76
CA LEU A 47 11.47 -10.22 -2.04
C LEU A 47 12.24 -9.86 -3.32
N ARG A 48 11.70 -8.92 -4.09
CA ARG A 48 12.18 -8.55 -5.41
C ARG A 48 12.63 -7.07 -5.39
N PRO A 49 13.93 -6.76 -5.26
CA PRO A 49 14.43 -5.37 -5.21
C PRO A 49 14.15 -4.61 -6.52
N PRO A 50 14.40 -3.30 -6.60
CA PRO A 50 14.38 -2.58 -7.89
C PRO A 50 15.25 -3.27 -8.95
N VAL A 51 14.89 -3.13 -10.23
CA VAL A 51 15.62 -3.71 -11.37
C VAL A 51 16.53 -2.63 -11.95
N GLU A 52 17.82 -2.90 -12.03
CA GLU A 52 18.75 -2.06 -12.80
C GLU A 52 18.59 -2.35 -14.30
N ALA A 53 18.49 -1.29 -15.10
CA ALA A 53 18.23 -1.40 -16.53
C ALA A 53 19.25 -0.59 -17.35
N ILE A 54 19.79 -1.23 -18.39
CA ILE A 54 20.58 -0.57 -19.44
C ILE A 54 19.62 -0.25 -20.59
N VAL A 55 19.40 1.03 -20.88
CA VAL A 55 18.50 1.50 -21.94
C VAL A 55 19.29 2.32 -22.95
N HIS A 56 19.22 1.96 -24.23
CA HIS A 56 19.93 2.67 -25.29
C HIS A 56 19.28 2.55 -26.66
N SER A 57 19.87 3.23 -27.65
CA SER A 57 19.50 3.16 -29.06
C SER A 57 18.03 3.50 -29.32
N ARG A 58 17.47 4.54 -28.69
CA ARG A 58 16.07 4.94 -28.95
C ARG A 58 15.84 5.30 -30.42
N ARG A 59 14.80 4.72 -31.03
CA ARG A 59 14.41 4.90 -32.44
C ARG A 59 12.93 5.27 -32.51
N GLU A 60 12.59 6.32 -33.26
CA GLU A 60 11.20 6.80 -33.39
C GLU A 60 10.64 6.45 -34.77
N HIS A 61 9.40 5.94 -34.80
CA HIS A 61 8.71 5.46 -36.01
C HIS A 61 7.33 6.15 -36.16
N GLY A 62 7.33 7.48 -36.11
CA GLY A 62 6.10 8.27 -36.17
C GLY A 62 5.41 8.36 -34.82
N ASP A 63 4.43 7.49 -34.56
CA ASP A 63 3.56 7.54 -33.38
C ASP A 63 4.00 6.60 -32.23
N TYR A 64 5.08 5.86 -32.42
CA TYR A 64 5.70 5.04 -31.38
C TYR A 64 7.24 5.07 -31.47
N SER A 65 7.92 4.74 -30.37
CA SER A 65 9.37 4.52 -30.32
C SER A 65 9.72 3.10 -29.92
N VAL A 66 10.94 2.67 -30.26
CA VAL A 66 11.56 1.41 -29.84
C VAL A 66 12.90 1.69 -29.18
N GLU A 67 13.16 1.07 -28.04
CA GLU A 67 14.42 1.17 -27.29
C GLU A 67 14.99 -0.23 -27.00
N ASN A 68 16.31 -0.37 -27.01
CA ASN A 68 16.98 -1.62 -26.61
C ASN A 68 17.19 -1.58 -25.10
N VAL A 69 16.79 -2.64 -24.40
CA VAL A 69 16.82 -2.71 -22.94
C VAL A 69 17.41 -4.03 -22.48
N ALA A 70 18.36 -3.98 -21.55
CA ALA A 70 18.81 -5.13 -20.79
C ALA A 70 18.53 -4.92 -19.29
N LEU A 71 17.78 -5.83 -18.70
CA LEU A 71 17.45 -5.84 -17.27
C LEU A 71 18.42 -6.76 -16.54
N GLU A 72 19.16 -6.26 -15.55
CA GLU A 72 19.94 -7.13 -14.67
C GLU A 72 18.99 -7.81 -13.67
N THR A 73 18.61 -9.05 -13.96
CA THR A 73 17.57 -9.76 -13.19
C THR A 73 18.11 -10.43 -11.93
N PHE A 74 19.42 -10.71 -11.92
CA PHE A 74 20.24 -11.05 -10.76
C PHE A 74 21.70 -10.74 -11.11
N PRO A 75 22.62 -10.58 -10.12
CA PRO A 75 23.96 -10.07 -10.37
C PRO A 75 24.71 -10.79 -11.50
N GLY A 76 24.99 -10.02 -12.56
CA GLY A 76 25.67 -10.43 -13.78
C GLY A 76 24.80 -11.17 -14.80
N PHE A 77 23.48 -11.27 -14.65
CA PHE A 77 22.58 -11.93 -15.61
C PHE A 77 21.49 -11.01 -16.15
N TYR A 78 21.44 -10.89 -17.48
CA TYR A 78 20.68 -9.88 -18.20
C TYR A 78 19.54 -10.49 -19.02
N CYS A 79 18.34 -9.97 -18.84
CA CYS A 79 17.20 -10.19 -19.71
C CYS A 79 17.14 -9.07 -20.75
N SER A 80 17.49 -9.40 -22.00
CA SER A 80 17.47 -8.45 -23.14
C SER A 80 16.10 -8.39 -23.82
N GLY A 81 15.73 -7.22 -24.32
CA GLY A 81 14.47 -7.01 -25.04
C GLY A 81 14.37 -5.64 -25.71
N ASN A 82 13.22 -5.40 -26.34
CA ASN A 82 12.87 -4.09 -26.90
C ASN A 82 11.62 -3.53 -26.23
N LEU A 83 11.71 -2.26 -25.85
CA LEU A 83 10.64 -1.48 -25.25
C LEU A 83 9.97 -0.61 -26.34
N TYR A 84 8.70 -0.87 -26.61
CA TYR A 84 7.88 -0.07 -27.52
C TYR A 84 7.02 0.89 -26.70
N ARG A 85 7.04 2.18 -27.02
CA ARG A 85 6.29 3.21 -26.29
C ARG A 85 5.48 4.09 -27.24
N PRO A 86 4.24 4.49 -26.89
CA PRO A 86 3.54 5.54 -27.60
C PRO A 86 4.30 6.87 -27.47
N ILE A 87 4.33 7.67 -28.54
CA ILE A 87 4.89 9.03 -28.53
C ILE A 87 3.73 10.03 -28.45
N GLY A 88 3.85 11.05 -27.59
CA GLY A 88 2.90 12.16 -27.47
C GLY A 88 1.89 12.04 -26.32
N ARG A 89 1.79 10.85 -25.71
CA ARG A 89 0.77 10.52 -24.72
C ARG A 89 0.89 11.36 -23.45
N LYS A 90 -0.25 11.89 -22.97
CA LYS A 90 -0.34 12.71 -21.74
C LYS A 90 -0.91 11.97 -20.53
N ASP A 91 -1.73 10.94 -20.74
CA ASP A 91 -2.25 10.06 -19.69
C ASP A 91 -1.34 8.84 -19.46
N LEU A 92 -1.61 8.06 -18.40
CA LEU A 92 -0.83 6.87 -18.07
C LEU A 92 -1.08 5.74 -19.08
N SER A 93 -0.02 5.11 -19.60
CA SER A 93 -0.14 3.97 -20.51
C SER A 93 -0.32 2.64 -19.75
N PRO A 94 -1.19 1.73 -20.21
CA PRO A 94 -1.16 0.35 -19.76
C PRO A 94 0.14 -0.32 -20.22
N VAL A 95 0.56 -1.38 -19.54
CA VAL A 95 1.76 -2.15 -19.90
C VAL A 95 1.41 -3.54 -20.43
N ILE A 96 2.09 -3.99 -21.50
CA ILE A 96 1.87 -5.31 -22.11
C ILE A 96 3.20 -6.04 -22.28
N LEU A 97 3.29 -7.24 -21.71
CA LEU A 97 4.41 -8.15 -21.90
C LEU A 97 4.14 -9.05 -23.11
N CYS A 98 5.15 -9.21 -23.97
CA CYS A 98 5.08 -10.00 -25.20
C CYS A 98 6.20 -11.05 -25.26
N PRO A 99 6.21 -12.09 -24.40
CA PRO A 99 7.15 -13.21 -24.55
C PRO A 99 6.96 -13.90 -25.90
N HIS A 100 8.04 -14.43 -26.48
CA HIS A 100 7.98 -15.18 -27.73
C HIS A 100 8.09 -16.70 -27.49
N GLY A 101 7.57 -17.50 -28.43
CA GLY A 101 7.77 -18.95 -28.49
C GLY A 101 8.92 -19.35 -29.41
N HIS A 102 9.07 -20.66 -29.65
CA HIS A 102 10.15 -21.28 -30.43
C HIS A 102 10.04 -21.11 -31.95
N PHE A 103 9.65 -19.93 -32.41
CA PHE A 103 9.59 -19.60 -33.83
C PHE A 103 11.00 -19.33 -34.38
N ARG A 104 11.65 -20.40 -34.85
CA ARG A 104 13.02 -20.36 -35.38
C ARG A 104 13.09 -19.66 -36.74
N PRO A 105 14.24 -19.02 -37.06
CA PRO A 105 15.38 -18.78 -36.19
C PRO A 105 15.28 -17.48 -35.37
N LEU A 106 14.27 -16.65 -35.64
CA LEU A 106 14.30 -15.23 -35.29
C LEU A 106 13.65 -14.86 -33.96
N GLY A 107 12.87 -15.73 -33.29
CA GLY A 107 12.31 -15.45 -31.96
C GLY A 107 11.54 -14.12 -31.90
N ARG A 108 11.93 -13.22 -30.98
CA ARG A 108 11.42 -11.84 -30.87
C ARG A 108 11.71 -10.90 -32.06
N PHE A 109 12.68 -11.22 -32.93
CA PHE A 109 13.04 -10.38 -34.08
C PHE A 109 12.14 -10.58 -35.29
N ARG A 110 11.30 -11.62 -35.28
CA ARG A 110 10.41 -11.93 -36.41
C ARG A 110 9.41 -10.80 -36.66
N GLU A 111 9.01 -10.67 -37.92
CA GLU A 111 8.10 -9.64 -38.40
C GLU A 111 6.78 -9.59 -37.62
N ASP A 112 6.12 -10.73 -37.39
CA ASP A 112 4.83 -10.77 -36.69
C ASP A 112 4.92 -10.37 -35.20
N GLN A 113 6.08 -10.54 -34.56
CA GLN A 113 6.32 -10.04 -33.20
C GLN A 113 6.40 -8.52 -33.20
N GLN A 114 7.18 -7.95 -34.12
CA GLN A 114 7.37 -6.51 -34.24
C GLN A 114 6.05 -5.82 -34.58
N ILE A 115 5.28 -6.38 -35.52
CA ILE A 115 3.94 -5.90 -35.85
C ILE A 115 3.06 -5.85 -34.62
N ARG A 116 2.99 -6.93 -33.84
CA ARG A 116 2.18 -6.98 -32.63
C ARG A 116 2.58 -5.93 -31.60
N CYS A 117 3.87 -5.80 -31.33
CA CYS A 117 4.37 -4.87 -30.30
C CYS A 117 4.20 -3.42 -30.73
N ALA A 118 4.53 -3.09 -31.98
CA ALA A 118 4.31 -1.77 -32.54
C ALA A 118 2.82 -1.41 -32.58
N HIS A 119 1.95 -2.34 -32.98
CA HIS A 119 0.52 -2.09 -33.03
C HIS A 119 -0.05 -1.81 -31.64
N PHE A 120 0.28 -2.62 -30.63
CA PHE A 120 -0.11 -2.31 -29.24
C PHE A 120 0.41 -0.95 -28.75
N ALA A 121 1.64 -0.58 -29.12
CA ALA A 121 2.18 0.75 -28.78
C ALA A 121 1.38 1.88 -29.43
N ARG A 122 0.95 1.71 -30.68
CA ARG A 122 0.09 2.66 -31.39
C ARG A 122 -1.34 2.70 -30.85
N MET A 123 -1.82 1.59 -30.28
CA MET A 123 -3.03 1.55 -29.47
C MET A 123 -2.86 2.16 -28.07
N GLY A 124 -1.63 2.60 -27.74
CA GLY A 124 -1.30 3.37 -26.53
C GLY A 124 -0.56 2.58 -25.44
N ALA A 125 -0.31 1.28 -25.58
CA ALA A 125 0.35 0.51 -24.53
C ALA A 125 1.87 0.73 -24.51
N THR A 126 2.51 0.73 -23.32
CA THR A 126 3.94 0.48 -23.22
C THR A 126 4.17 -1.03 -23.32
N VAL A 127 4.93 -1.50 -24.31
CA VAL A 127 5.07 -2.94 -24.61
C VAL A 127 6.51 -3.39 -24.46
N PHE A 128 6.73 -4.53 -23.80
CA PHE A 128 8.06 -5.14 -23.71
C PHE A 128 8.10 -6.53 -24.35
N SER A 129 8.95 -6.67 -25.36
CA SER A 129 9.24 -7.94 -26.03
C SER A 129 10.65 -8.38 -25.68
N TYR A 130 10.79 -9.47 -24.94
CA TYR A 130 12.06 -9.90 -24.36
C TYR A 130 12.46 -11.31 -24.81
N SER A 131 13.77 -11.56 -24.83
CA SER A 131 14.37 -12.81 -25.29
C SER A 131 14.07 -13.96 -24.32
N MET A 132 13.75 -15.13 -24.88
CA MET A 132 13.88 -16.40 -24.17
C MET A 132 15.36 -16.61 -23.78
N VAL A 133 15.59 -17.26 -22.65
CA VAL A 133 16.95 -17.58 -22.17
C VAL A 133 17.64 -18.49 -23.19
N GLY A 134 18.85 -18.15 -23.63
CA GLY A 134 19.58 -18.89 -24.67
C GLY A 134 19.16 -18.60 -26.11
N TRP A 135 18.34 -17.58 -26.33
CA TRP A 135 17.95 -17.10 -27.66
C TRP A 135 18.53 -15.74 -27.96
N GLN A 136 18.81 -15.48 -29.25
CA GLN A 136 19.19 -14.17 -29.77
C GLN A 136 20.41 -13.61 -29.04
N ASP A 137 20.31 -12.45 -28.41
CA ASP A 137 21.34 -11.79 -27.62
C ASP A 137 21.31 -12.17 -26.12
N SER A 138 20.45 -13.11 -25.71
CA SER A 138 20.44 -13.71 -24.36
C SER A 138 21.29 -14.99 -24.33
N GLN A 139 22.57 -14.88 -24.69
CA GLN A 139 23.51 -16.03 -24.84
C GLN A 139 24.35 -16.34 -23.59
N GLN A 140 23.93 -15.86 -22.42
CA GLN A 140 24.65 -16.09 -21.16
C GLN A 140 24.58 -17.54 -20.69
N THR A 141 23.53 -18.26 -21.06
CA THR A 141 23.40 -19.72 -20.94
C THR A 141 22.70 -20.26 -22.20
N THR A 142 22.63 -21.58 -22.35
CA THR A 142 21.94 -22.23 -23.48
C THR A 142 20.44 -22.39 -23.20
N HIS A 143 19.65 -22.60 -24.25
CA HIS A 143 18.22 -22.89 -24.09
C HIS A 143 17.94 -24.32 -23.57
N ASP A 144 18.97 -25.18 -23.56
CA ASP A 144 18.93 -26.54 -23.02
C ASP A 144 19.40 -26.58 -21.54
N ASP A 145 19.60 -25.43 -20.90
CA ASP A 145 19.93 -25.34 -19.48
C ASP A 145 18.82 -26.00 -18.64
N PRO A 146 19.14 -26.92 -17.71
CA PRO A 146 18.15 -27.59 -16.86
C PRO A 146 17.25 -26.63 -16.06
N ARG A 147 17.67 -25.38 -15.87
CA ARG A 147 16.96 -24.35 -15.10
C ARG A 147 16.29 -23.29 -15.96
N VAL A 148 16.31 -23.44 -17.28
CA VAL A 148 15.78 -22.46 -18.23
C VAL A 148 14.33 -22.04 -17.92
N LEU A 149 13.49 -22.97 -17.41
CA LEU A 149 12.13 -22.65 -16.95
C LEU A 149 12.14 -21.64 -15.78
N ALA A 150 12.95 -21.91 -14.75
CA ALA A 150 13.06 -21.04 -13.58
C ALA A 150 13.63 -19.66 -13.96
N LEU A 151 14.66 -19.63 -14.81
CA LEU A 151 15.27 -18.39 -15.29
C LEU A 151 14.28 -17.55 -16.12
N GLN A 152 13.52 -18.15 -17.03
CA GLN A 152 12.50 -17.42 -17.80
C GLN A 152 11.34 -16.93 -16.93
N THR A 153 10.92 -17.74 -15.97
CA THR A 153 9.87 -17.38 -15.00
C THR A 153 10.35 -16.19 -14.16
N TRP A 154 11.59 -16.23 -13.67
CA TRP A 154 12.21 -15.12 -12.96
C TRP A 154 12.31 -13.87 -13.83
N ASN A 155 12.83 -13.98 -15.06
CA ASN A 155 12.89 -12.84 -15.99
C ASN A 155 11.51 -12.20 -16.20
N SER A 156 10.47 -13.01 -16.39
CA SER A 156 9.09 -12.51 -16.58
C SER A 156 8.58 -11.74 -15.34
N LEU A 157 8.87 -12.23 -14.13
CA LEU A 157 8.57 -11.52 -12.88
C LEU A 157 9.29 -10.17 -12.80
N ARG A 158 10.59 -10.14 -13.15
CA ARG A 158 11.41 -8.93 -13.13
C ARG A 158 11.03 -7.92 -14.22
N VAL A 159 10.53 -8.39 -15.37
CA VAL A 159 9.96 -7.52 -16.41
C VAL A 159 8.71 -6.80 -15.88
N VAL A 160 7.83 -7.47 -15.13
CA VAL A 160 6.68 -6.78 -14.50
C VAL A 160 7.16 -5.71 -13.53
N ASP A 161 8.17 -6.02 -12.71
CA ASP A 161 8.75 -5.07 -11.75
C ASP A 161 9.29 -3.82 -12.46
N TYR A 162 10.05 -4.00 -13.54
CA TYR A 162 10.60 -2.90 -14.34
C TYR A 162 9.50 -2.08 -15.03
N LEU A 163 8.56 -2.73 -15.73
CA LEU A 163 7.53 -2.01 -16.49
C LEU A 163 6.60 -1.20 -15.59
N THR A 164 6.29 -1.71 -14.39
CA THR A 164 5.42 -1.02 -13.44
C THR A 164 6.14 0.10 -12.66
N SER A 165 7.47 0.20 -12.77
CA SER A 165 8.26 1.29 -12.20
C SER A 165 8.59 2.41 -13.19
N LEU A 166 8.23 2.27 -14.47
CA LEU A 166 8.50 3.30 -15.48
C LEU A 166 7.61 4.53 -15.28
N ASP A 167 8.15 5.71 -15.60
CA ASP A 167 7.34 6.92 -15.65
C ASP A 167 6.21 6.81 -16.66
N ARG A 168 5.06 7.40 -16.31
CA ARG A 168 3.85 7.50 -17.14
C ARG A 168 3.21 6.15 -17.53
N VAL A 169 3.44 5.10 -16.76
CA VAL A 169 2.71 3.84 -16.86
C VAL A 169 1.66 3.71 -15.76
N ASP A 170 0.64 2.90 -16.00
CA ASP A 170 -0.37 2.54 -15.01
C ASP A 170 -0.10 1.14 -14.46
N PRO A 171 0.39 1.00 -13.21
CA PRO A 171 0.74 -0.30 -12.64
C PRO A 171 -0.48 -1.18 -12.36
N THR A 172 -1.71 -0.63 -12.43
CA THR A 172 -2.95 -1.40 -12.27
C THR A 172 -3.41 -2.04 -13.58
N ARG A 173 -2.83 -1.66 -14.72
CA ARG A 173 -3.19 -2.16 -16.06
C ARG A 173 -2.03 -2.92 -16.71
N VAL A 174 -1.83 -4.16 -16.27
CA VAL A 174 -0.80 -5.08 -16.80
C VAL A 174 -1.44 -6.20 -17.61
N GLY A 175 -1.01 -6.37 -18.86
CA GLY A 175 -1.40 -7.48 -19.71
C GLY A 175 -0.21 -8.33 -20.18
N ILE A 176 -0.47 -9.57 -20.60
CA ILE A 176 0.56 -10.45 -21.18
C ILE A 176 0.00 -11.35 -22.28
N THR A 177 0.74 -11.49 -23.39
CA THR A 177 0.35 -12.38 -24.49
C THR A 177 1.55 -12.96 -25.24
N GLY A 178 1.40 -14.22 -25.67
CA GLY A 178 2.40 -14.95 -26.44
C GLY A 178 1.81 -16.23 -27.05
N ALA A 179 2.51 -16.80 -28.01
CA ALA A 179 2.14 -18.05 -28.68
C ALA A 179 3.19 -19.14 -28.46
N SER A 180 2.77 -20.41 -28.48
CA SER A 180 3.65 -21.57 -28.27
C SER A 180 4.37 -21.45 -26.91
N GLY A 181 5.69 -21.65 -26.81
CA GLY A 181 6.44 -21.41 -25.57
C GLY A 181 6.28 -19.99 -24.97
N GLY A 182 5.93 -18.98 -25.76
CA GLY A 182 5.56 -17.65 -25.25
C GLY A 182 4.18 -17.64 -24.60
N GLY A 183 3.26 -18.48 -25.08
CA GLY A 183 1.99 -18.76 -24.44
C GLY A 183 2.19 -19.49 -23.10
N THR A 184 3.15 -20.42 -23.01
CA THR A 184 3.52 -21.07 -21.74
C THR A 184 3.97 -20.04 -20.70
N GLN A 185 4.88 -19.14 -21.08
CA GLN A 185 5.30 -18.04 -20.20
C GLN A 185 4.12 -17.13 -19.80
N THR A 186 3.17 -16.91 -20.70
CA THR A 186 1.98 -16.07 -20.47
C THR A 186 1.12 -16.59 -19.33
N PHE A 187 0.71 -17.86 -19.37
CA PHE A 187 -0.16 -18.40 -18.31
C PHE A 187 0.61 -18.77 -17.03
N PHE A 188 1.91 -19.11 -17.13
CA PHE A 188 2.75 -19.26 -15.94
C PHE A 188 2.90 -17.95 -15.18
N LEU A 189 3.23 -16.84 -15.85
CA LEU A 189 3.33 -15.54 -15.18
C LEU A 189 2.00 -15.09 -14.62
N ALA A 190 0.90 -15.23 -15.39
CA ALA A 190 -0.43 -14.88 -14.91
C ALA A 190 -0.81 -15.67 -13.65
N LEU A 191 -0.44 -16.95 -13.54
CA LEU A 191 -0.67 -17.77 -12.33
C LEU A 191 0.05 -17.21 -11.09
N ILE A 192 1.29 -16.73 -11.24
CA ILE A 192 2.17 -16.39 -10.11
C ILE A 192 2.32 -14.89 -9.82
N ASP A 193 1.74 -13.99 -10.61
CA ASP A 193 1.77 -12.55 -10.36
C ASP A 193 0.38 -11.90 -10.56
N ASP A 194 -0.20 -11.40 -9.47
CA ASP A 194 -1.58 -10.89 -9.44
C ASP A 194 -1.70 -9.48 -10.03
N ARG A 195 -0.57 -8.84 -10.35
CA ARG A 195 -0.55 -7.58 -11.11
C ARG A 195 -1.01 -7.79 -12.54
N VAL A 196 -0.76 -8.95 -13.13
CA VAL A 196 -1.31 -9.32 -14.46
C VAL A 196 -2.83 -9.33 -14.38
N LYS A 197 -3.50 -8.44 -15.12
CA LYS A 197 -4.95 -8.29 -15.15
C LYS A 197 -5.61 -8.98 -16.34
N VAL A 198 -4.90 -9.08 -17.47
CA VAL A 198 -5.41 -9.70 -18.70
C VAL A 198 -4.33 -10.60 -19.30
N SER A 199 -4.71 -11.80 -19.73
CA SER A 199 -3.78 -12.74 -20.35
C SER A 199 -4.34 -13.35 -21.64
N ALA A 200 -3.48 -13.58 -22.63
CA ALA A 200 -3.86 -14.33 -23.82
C ALA A 200 -2.76 -15.31 -24.24
N PRO A 201 -2.80 -16.56 -23.72
CA PRO A 201 -1.94 -17.64 -24.19
C PRO A 201 -2.51 -18.29 -25.46
N LEU A 202 -1.70 -18.34 -26.52
CA LEU A 202 -2.10 -18.89 -27.81
C LEU A 202 -1.40 -20.23 -28.09
N VAL A 203 -2.13 -21.14 -28.74
CA VAL A 203 -1.63 -22.36 -29.41
C VAL A 203 -0.71 -23.23 -28.52
N ILE A 204 -1.03 -23.37 -27.24
CA ILE A 204 -0.19 -24.11 -26.27
C ILE A 204 -0.93 -24.77 -25.09
N VAL A 205 -2.16 -24.35 -24.80
CA VAL A 205 -2.95 -24.97 -23.72
C VAL A 205 -3.64 -26.22 -24.28
N TYR A 206 -3.06 -27.38 -23.99
CA TYR A 206 -3.59 -28.70 -24.34
C TYR A 206 -3.08 -29.75 -23.33
N PRO A 207 -3.57 -30.99 -23.36
CA PRO A 207 -3.07 -32.07 -22.50
C PRO A 207 -1.62 -32.46 -22.87
N TRP A 208 -0.64 -31.90 -22.16
CA TRP A 208 0.75 -32.36 -22.22
C TRP A 208 1.34 -32.53 -20.84
N LYS A 209 2.15 -33.59 -20.68
CA LYS A 209 2.93 -33.88 -19.48
C LYS A 209 4.41 -33.51 -19.67
N SER A 210 5.00 -32.95 -18.62
CA SER A 210 6.45 -32.77 -18.51
C SER A 210 7.17 -34.13 -18.40
N PRO A 211 8.27 -34.40 -19.15
CA PRO A 211 9.05 -33.50 -19.99
C PRO A 211 9.08 -33.90 -21.49
N ASP A 212 7.95 -34.28 -22.11
CA ASP A 212 7.95 -34.65 -23.54
C ASP A 212 8.14 -33.43 -24.49
N GLY A 213 8.35 -32.23 -23.94
CA GLY A 213 8.57 -30.95 -24.65
C GLY A 213 9.86 -30.22 -24.23
N CYS A 214 9.96 -28.91 -24.51
CA CYS A 214 11.16 -28.12 -24.19
C CYS A 214 11.37 -27.98 -22.67
N LEU A 215 12.64 -27.95 -22.22
CA LEU A 215 12.98 -27.75 -20.80
C LEU A 215 12.44 -26.44 -20.23
N CYS A 216 12.22 -25.42 -21.06
CA CYS A 216 11.69 -24.13 -20.62
C CYS A 216 10.19 -24.12 -20.30
N GLU A 217 9.50 -25.21 -20.64
CA GLU A 217 8.06 -25.37 -20.45
C GLU A 217 7.75 -26.49 -19.46
N GLY A 218 8.55 -27.56 -19.49
CA GLY A 218 8.35 -28.74 -18.65
C GLY A 218 9.64 -29.36 -18.10
N GLY A 219 10.77 -28.65 -18.05
CA GLY A 219 12.04 -29.20 -17.55
C GLY A 219 12.11 -29.33 -16.02
N LEU A 220 11.20 -28.67 -15.30
CA LEU A 220 11.12 -28.68 -13.84
C LEU A 220 9.77 -29.24 -13.35
N PRO A 221 9.68 -29.78 -12.12
CA PRO A 221 8.50 -30.48 -11.63
C PRO A 221 7.29 -29.57 -11.26
N VAL A 222 7.05 -28.51 -12.04
CA VAL A 222 6.05 -27.46 -11.79
C VAL A 222 4.60 -27.94 -11.86
N MET A 223 4.36 -29.10 -12.49
CA MET A 223 3.03 -29.73 -12.55
C MET A 223 2.96 -31.01 -11.72
N GLN A 224 4.08 -31.69 -11.50
CA GLN A 224 4.15 -32.97 -10.79
C GLN A 224 3.88 -32.80 -9.29
N ALA A 225 4.41 -31.73 -8.68
CA ALA A 225 4.29 -31.49 -7.24
C ALA A 225 2.83 -31.33 -6.80
N ALA A 226 2.04 -30.54 -7.53
CA ALA A 226 0.60 -30.37 -7.29
C ALA A 226 -0.27 -31.49 -7.91
N ASN A 227 0.35 -32.48 -8.54
CA ASN A 227 -0.30 -33.50 -9.37
C ASN A 227 -1.33 -32.87 -10.34
N THR A 228 -0.90 -31.86 -11.11
CA THR A 228 -1.74 -31.01 -11.96
C THR A 228 -1.33 -31.10 -13.45
N ASN A 229 -1.91 -30.27 -14.30
CA ASN A 229 -1.66 -30.18 -15.74
C ASN A 229 -1.87 -28.74 -16.25
N ALA A 230 -1.44 -28.45 -17.49
CA ALA A 230 -1.49 -27.10 -18.07
C ALA A 230 -2.91 -26.50 -18.12
N ILE A 231 -3.96 -27.32 -18.31
CA ILE A 231 -5.36 -26.85 -18.38
C ILE A 231 -5.83 -26.39 -16.99
N GLU A 232 -5.50 -27.14 -15.93
CA GLU A 232 -5.83 -26.77 -14.54
C GLU A 232 -5.05 -25.51 -14.10
N LEU A 233 -3.79 -25.38 -14.50
CA LEU A 233 -3.01 -24.15 -14.26
C LEU A 233 -3.60 -22.93 -14.98
N ALA A 234 -4.05 -23.08 -16.22
CA ALA A 234 -4.72 -22.00 -16.96
C ALA A 234 -6.05 -21.60 -16.32
N ALA A 235 -6.83 -22.57 -15.81
CA ALA A 235 -8.06 -22.31 -15.06
C ALA A 235 -7.81 -21.52 -13.76
N ALA A 236 -6.67 -21.76 -13.11
CA ALA A 236 -6.31 -21.13 -11.83
C ALA A 236 -6.01 -19.61 -11.94
N ILE A 237 -6.06 -19.03 -13.13
CA ILE A 237 -5.97 -17.58 -13.34
C ILE A 237 -7.32 -16.87 -13.06
N SER A 238 -8.42 -17.63 -13.02
CA SER A 238 -9.75 -17.12 -12.64
C SER A 238 -9.69 -16.29 -11.35
N PRO A 239 -10.43 -15.18 -11.25
CA PRO A 239 -11.45 -14.68 -12.19
C PRO A 239 -10.93 -13.72 -13.28
N ARG A 240 -9.60 -13.58 -13.46
CA ARG A 240 -9.01 -12.55 -14.34
C ARG A 240 -9.22 -12.87 -15.83
N PRO A 241 -9.53 -11.87 -16.70
CA PRO A 241 -9.75 -12.10 -18.11
C PRO A 241 -8.67 -12.91 -18.84
N GLN A 242 -9.11 -13.94 -19.58
CA GLN A 242 -8.23 -14.81 -20.35
C GLN A 242 -8.80 -15.21 -21.72
N LEU A 243 -8.01 -14.96 -22.78
CA LEU A 243 -8.30 -15.42 -24.14
C LEU A 243 -7.40 -16.60 -24.50
N LEU A 244 -8.00 -17.75 -24.81
CA LEU A 244 -7.27 -18.94 -25.27
C LEU A 244 -7.53 -19.15 -26.76
N ILE A 245 -6.50 -19.11 -27.59
CA ILE A 245 -6.63 -19.43 -29.03
C ILE A 245 -6.07 -20.81 -29.30
N SER A 246 -6.85 -21.62 -30.02
CA SER A 246 -6.48 -22.96 -30.48
C SER A 246 -6.64 -23.08 -31.99
N VAL A 247 -5.95 -24.03 -32.62
CA VAL A 247 -6.00 -24.26 -34.07
C VAL A 247 -6.20 -25.75 -34.37
N GLY A 248 -6.63 -26.10 -35.58
CA GLY A 248 -6.86 -27.51 -35.94
C GLY A 248 -5.60 -28.26 -36.39
N ASN A 249 -4.52 -27.56 -36.74
CA ASN A 249 -3.29 -28.18 -37.24
C ASN A 249 -2.14 -28.12 -36.21
N ASP A 250 -2.45 -28.34 -34.93
CA ASP A 250 -1.48 -28.49 -33.86
C ASP A 250 -2.07 -29.27 -32.66
N PRO A 251 -1.32 -29.53 -31.57
CA PRO A 251 -1.83 -30.27 -30.42
C PRO A 251 -3.03 -29.65 -29.68
N THR A 252 -3.41 -28.40 -29.98
CA THR A 252 -4.61 -27.74 -29.44
C THR A 252 -5.90 -28.08 -30.21
N GLU A 253 -5.84 -28.94 -31.24
CA GLU A 253 -6.99 -29.32 -32.07
C GLU A 253 -8.21 -29.74 -31.24
N THR A 254 -8.01 -30.56 -30.20
CA THR A 254 -9.09 -31.08 -29.35
C THR A 254 -9.43 -30.20 -28.15
N PHE A 255 -8.69 -29.11 -27.91
CA PHE A 255 -8.83 -28.25 -26.74
C PHE A 255 -10.26 -27.68 -26.53
N PRO A 256 -11.01 -27.28 -27.58
CA PRO A 256 -12.38 -26.79 -27.41
C PRO A 256 -13.33 -27.83 -26.81
N GLN A 257 -13.06 -29.12 -27.03
CA GLN A 257 -13.89 -30.22 -26.54
C GLN A 257 -13.38 -30.77 -25.21
N THR A 258 -12.06 -30.76 -24.98
CA THR A 258 -11.42 -31.45 -23.85
C THR A 258 -11.02 -30.53 -22.70
N GLY A 259 -10.46 -29.35 -23.01
CA GLY A 259 -9.88 -28.45 -21.99
C GLY A 259 -10.73 -27.23 -21.67
N PHE A 260 -11.22 -26.53 -22.69
CA PHE A 260 -11.97 -25.27 -22.49
C PHE A 260 -13.23 -25.44 -21.62
N PRO A 261 -14.04 -26.51 -21.74
CA PRO A 261 -15.20 -26.70 -20.88
C PRO A 261 -14.86 -26.75 -19.39
N PHE A 262 -13.70 -27.32 -19.03
CA PHE A 262 -13.23 -27.32 -17.64
C PHE A 262 -12.86 -25.91 -17.18
N ILE A 263 -12.08 -25.17 -17.97
CA ILE A 263 -11.66 -23.80 -17.62
C ILE A 263 -12.88 -22.90 -17.45
N ARG A 264 -13.82 -22.92 -18.42
CA ARG A 264 -15.05 -22.13 -18.34
C ARG A 264 -15.84 -22.43 -17.06
N HIS A 265 -15.98 -23.71 -16.72
CA HIS A 265 -16.68 -24.12 -15.51
C HIS A 265 -16.03 -23.55 -14.23
N MET A 266 -14.69 -23.56 -14.13
CA MET A 266 -13.97 -22.97 -13.00
C MET A 266 -14.12 -21.44 -12.91
N TYR A 267 -14.20 -20.75 -14.05
CA TYR A 267 -14.54 -19.32 -14.09
C TYR A 267 -15.99 -19.06 -13.66
N GLU A 268 -16.95 -19.91 -14.07
CA GLU A 268 -18.35 -19.82 -13.63
C GLU A 268 -18.50 -20.00 -12.12
N LEU A 269 -17.75 -20.92 -11.49
CA LEU A 269 -17.69 -21.06 -10.02
C LEU A 269 -17.22 -19.78 -9.34
N SER A 270 -16.35 -19.02 -10.00
CA SER A 270 -15.84 -17.73 -9.50
C SER A 270 -16.71 -16.53 -9.90
N GLY A 271 -17.90 -16.74 -10.47
CA GLY A 271 -18.79 -15.68 -10.95
C GLY A 271 -18.28 -14.91 -12.18
N ALA A 272 -17.30 -15.45 -12.90
CA ALA A 272 -16.55 -14.76 -13.96
C ALA A 272 -16.58 -15.51 -15.31
N GLY A 273 -17.63 -16.29 -15.59
CA GLY A 273 -17.72 -17.12 -16.81
C GLY A 273 -17.54 -16.33 -18.12
N GLU A 274 -17.97 -15.07 -18.16
CA GLU A 274 -17.83 -14.18 -19.32
C GLU A 274 -16.41 -13.63 -19.51
N ASN A 275 -15.54 -13.74 -18.50
CA ASN A 275 -14.15 -13.24 -18.58
C ASN A 275 -13.22 -14.23 -19.31
N VAL A 276 -13.70 -15.41 -19.71
CA VAL A 276 -12.87 -16.41 -20.39
C VAL A 276 -13.48 -16.83 -21.73
N ARG A 277 -12.66 -16.78 -22.78
CA ARG A 277 -13.09 -17.12 -24.14
C ARG A 277 -12.08 -18.05 -24.80
N ASN A 278 -12.57 -19.03 -25.53
CA ASN A 278 -11.79 -19.77 -26.50
C ASN A 278 -12.20 -19.39 -27.92
N VAL A 279 -11.22 -19.18 -28.80
CA VAL A 279 -11.43 -19.09 -30.24
C VAL A 279 -10.65 -20.20 -30.91
N HIS A 280 -11.37 -21.07 -31.62
CA HIS A 280 -10.79 -22.19 -32.35
C HIS A 280 -10.77 -21.89 -33.85
N LEU A 281 -9.58 -21.86 -34.42
CA LEU A 281 -9.34 -21.59 -35.84
C LEU A 281 -8.96 -22.91 -36.53
N ALA A 282 -9.98 -23.72 -36.86
CA ALA A 282 -9.82 -25.10 -37.31
C ALA A 282 -8.93 -25.25 -38.55
N ASP A 283 -9.02 -24.33 -39.51
CA ASP A 283 -8.28 -24.38 -40.77
C ASP A 283 -6.89 -23.71 -40.70
N GLU A 284 -6.52 -23.20 -39.53
CA GLU A 284 -5.27 -22.47 -39.35
C GLU A 284 -4.15 -23.32 -38.73
N LYS A 285 -2.92 -22.79 -38.82
CA LYS A 285 -1.69 -23.45 -38.38
C LYS A 285 -1.12 -22.83 -37.10
N HIS A 286 -0.10 -23.50 -36.56
CA HIS A 286 0.67 -23.09 -35.39
C HIS A 286 1.53 -21.84 -35.66
N ASP A 287 0.95 -20.65 -35.51
CA ASP A 287 1.60 -19.34 -35.67
C ASP A 287 0.91 -18.24 -34.83
N PHE A 288 1.42 -17.01 -34.91
CA PHE A 288 0.78 -15.78 -34.39
C PHE A 288 0.42 -14.83 -35.55
N GLY A 289 -0.29 -15.37 -36.55
CA GLY A 289 -0.73 -14.66 -37.74
C GLY A 289 -1.80 -13.57 -37.51
N PRO A 290 -2.18 -12.83 -38.57
CA PRO A 290 -3.09 -11.68 -38.50
C PRO A 290 -4.43 -11.97 -37.81
N SER A 291 -5.09 -13.09 -38.13
CA SER A 291 -6.37 -13.49 -37.52
C SER A 291 -6.28 -13.67 -36.01
N LYS A 292 -5.15 -14.20 -35.50
CA LYS A 292 -4.90 -14.30 -34.06
C LYS A 292 -4.60 -12.95 -33.43
N ARG A 293 -3.83 -12.10 -34.12
CA ARG A 293 -3.49 -10.75 -33.62
C ARG A 293 -4.73 -9.89 -33.46
N GLU A 294 -5.62 -9.88 -34.45
CA GLU A 294 -6.90 -9.17 -34.40
C GLU A 294 -7.72 -9.53 -33.16
N LEU A 295 -7.93 -10.83 -32.90
CA LEU A 295 -8.63 -11.32 -31.71
C LEU A 295 -7.97 -10.90 -30.40
N VAL A 296 -6.64 -10.89 -30.36
CA VAL A 296 -5.87 -10.47 -29.18
C VAL A 296 -6.01 -8.96 -28.96
N TYR A 297 -5.95 -8.15 -30.02
CA TYR A 297 -6.14 -6.70 -29.91
C TYR A 297 -7.55 -6.35 -29.43
N GLU A 298 -8.57 -7.01 -29.96
CA GLU A 298 -9.97 -6.86 -29.53
C GLU A 298 -10.12 -7.19 -28.04
N PHE A 299 -9.63 -8.35 -27.62
CA PHE A 299 -9.75 -8.80 -26.23
C PHE A 299 -9.00 -7.90 -25.25
N PHE A 300 -7.80 -7.43 -25.61
CA PHE A 300 -7.07 -6.48 -24.78
C PHE A 300 -7.74 -5.11 -24.77
N ALA A 301 -8.31 -4.63 -25.88
CA ALA A 301 -9.05 -3.38 -25.88
C ALA A 301 -10.32 -3.44 -25.01
N GLU A 302 -10.96 -4.62 -24.93
CA GLU A 302 -12.12 -4.87 -24.06
C GLU A 302 -11.74 -4.89 -22.58
N HIS A 303 -10.71 -5.64 -22.18
CA HIS A 303 -10.40 -5.89 -20.78
C HIS A 303 -9.25 -5.05 -20.20
N LEU A 304 -8.49 -4.37 -21.06
CA LEU A 304 -7.37 -3.50 -20.71
C LEU A 304 -7.45 -2.20 -21.55
N PRO A 305 -8.42 -1.31 -21.31
CA PRO A 305 -8.80 -0.24 -22.24
C PRO A 305 -7.61 0.49 -22.87
N LEU A 306 -7.43 0.23 -24.17
CA LEU A 306 -6.39 0.82 -25.01
C LEU A 306 -6.95 2.07 -25.70
N ARG A 307 -6.19 3.17 -25.70
CA ARG A 307 -6.58 4.44 -26.32
C ARG A 307 -5.41 4.93 -27.18
N PRO A 308 -5.59 5.02 -28.52
CA PRO A 308 -4.63 5.69 -29.38
C PRO A 308 -4.41 7.14 -28.95
N ASP A 309 -3.24 7.69 -29.25
CA ASP A 309 -2.95 9.12 -29.02
C ASP A 309 -3.87 10.01 -29.89
N GLU A 310 -4.37 11.12 -29.33
CA GLU A 310 -5.20 12.10 -30.06
C GLU A 310 -4.51 12.64 -31.32
N PHE A 311 -3.17 12.63 -31.39
CA PHE A 311 -2.41 13.00 -32.58
C PHE A 311 -2.50 12.00 -33.74
N VAL A 312 -2.81 10.73 -33.46
CA VAL A 312 -2.83 9.64 -34.45
C VAL A 312 -4.19 9.52 -35.12
N ALA A 313 -5.27 9.87 -34.42
CA ALA A 313 -6.63 9.84 -34.94
C ALA A 313 -7.49 11.01 -34.40
N PRO A 314 -7.22 12.26 -34.81
CA PRO A 314 -7.85 13.46 -34.24
C PRO A 314 -9.37 13.57 -34.46
N ASN A 315 -9.96 12.66 -35.26
CA ASN A 315 -11.40 12.60 -35.56
C ASN A 315 -12.01 11.21 -35.29
N ALA A 316 -11.32 10.31 -34.59
CA ALA A 316 -11.93 9.05 -34.21
C ALA A 316 -13.07 9.32 -33.21
N PRO A 317 -14.30 8.81 -33.45
CA PRO A 317 -15.38 8.96 -32.49
C PRO A 317 -14.92 8.41 -31.13
N THR A 318 -15.36 9.05 -30.06
CA THR A 318 -15.14 8.64 -28.65
C THR A 318 -15.67 7.24 -28.31
N ALA A 319 -16.22 6.51 -29.28
CA ALA A 319 -16.56 5.11 -29.22
C ALA A 319 -15.44 4.25 -29.86
N GLN A 320 -14.77 3.45 -29.02
CA GLN A 320 -14.37 2.03 -29.21
C GLN A 320 -13.99 1.51 -30.61
N THR A 321 -13.53 2.35 -31.54
CA THR A 321 -13.07 1.85 -32.84
C THR A 321 -11.64 1.39 -32.62
N LEU A 322 -11.44 0.07 -32.56
CA LEU A 322 -10.12 -0.54 -32.52
C LEU A 322 -9.29 0.04 -33.67
N LEU A 323 -8.09 0.55 -33.36
CA LEU A 323 -7.18 1.01 -34.39
C LEU A 323 -6.90 -0.16 -35.33
N SER A 324 -7.22 -0.04 -36.62
CA SER A 324 -6.95 -1.10 -37.58
C SER A 324 -5.43 -1.31 -37.73
N GLU A 325 -4.98 -2.56 -37.86
CA GLU A 325 -3.57 -2.88 -38.12
C GLU A 325 -3.13 -2.32 -39.48
N ASP A 326 -2.43 -1.18 -39.47
CA ASP A 326 -1.90 -0.54 -40.68
C ASP A 326 -0.39 -0.80 -40.79
N LEU A 327 -0.04 -1.77 -41.64
CA LEU A 327 1.35 -2.17 -41.90
C LEU A 327 2.17 -1.05 -42.57
N THR A 328 1.55 -0.06 -43.22
CA THR A 328 2.28 1.07 -43.84
C THR A 328 2.84 2.05 -42.81
N LYS A 329 2.40 1.91 -41.55
CA LYS A 329 2.77 2.74 -40.40
C LYS A 329 3.58 1.96 -39.35
N ILE A 330 3.97 0.73 -39.65
CA ILE A 330 4.81 -0.11 -38.78
C ILE A 330 6.12 -0.36 -39.48
N THR A 331 7.23 0.05 -38.86
CA THR A 331 8.58 -0.24 -39.34
C THR A 331 9.03 -1.59 -38.81
N ILE A 332 9.50 -2.46 -39.72
CA ILE A 332 10.17 -3.72 -39.38
C ILE A 332 11.67 -3.46 -39.31
N GLU A 333 12.22 -3.54 -38.10
CA GLU A 333 13.65 -3.35 -37.83
C GLU A 333 14.43 -4.64 -38.14
N THR A 334 15.70 -4.49 -38.51
CA THR A 334 16.59 -5.63 -38.72
C THR A 334 17.03 -6.23 -37.37
N PRO A 335 17.43 -7.51 -37.33
CA PRO A 335 17.96 -8.11 -36.10
C PRO A 335 19.06 -7.28 -35.44
N GLU A 336 19.98 -6.71 -36.23
CA GLU A 336 21.10 -5.89 -35.73
C GLU A 336 20.62 -4.62 -35.00
N GLN A 337 19.50 -4.03 -35.42
CA GLN A 337 18.91 -2.88 -34.74
C GLN A 337 18.24 -3.27 -33.41
N MET A 338 17.70 -4.49 -33.34
CA MET A 338 16.97 -5.00 -32.17
C MET A 338 17.86 -5.67 -31.12
N GLU A 339 19.09 -6.06 -31.49
CA GLU A 339 20.09 -6.60 -30.58
C GLU A 339 20.51 -5.53 -29.56
N VAL A 340 20.37 -5.88 -28.29
CA VAL A 340 20.80 -5.08 -27.14
C VAL A 340 22.32 -5.18 -27.00
N PHE A 341 22.84 -6.42 -27.04
CA PHE A 341 24.27 -6.67 -26.96
C PHE A 341 24.85 -6.96 -28.35
N ASN A 342 25.72 -6.06 -28.82
CA ASN A 342 26.37 -6.13 -30.13
C ASN A 342 27.79 -5.54 -30.08
N THR A 343 28.45 -5.37 -31.22
CA THR A 343 29.83 -4.84 -31.28
C THR A 343 29.96 -3.43 -30.68
N GLU A 344 28.93 -2.59 -30.80
CA GLU A 344 28.92 -1.21 -30.27
C GLU A 344 28.51 -1.16 -28.80
N ASN A 345 27.66 -2.09 -28.37
CA ASN A 345 27.18 -2.23 -27.00
C ASN A 345 27.49 -3.65 -26.49
N PRO A 346 28.76 -3.98 -26.19
CA PRO A 346 29.13 -5.33 -25.80
C PRO A 346 28.51 -5.69 -24.45
N LEU A 347 28.23 -6.99 -24.26
CA LEU A 347 27.86 -7.52 -22.95
C LEU A 347 28.95 -7.17 -21.91
N LEU A 348 28.52 -6.74 -20.73
CA LEU A 348 29.41 -6.23 -19.70
C LEU A 348 30.41 -7.29 -19.23
N ALA A 349 31.65 -6.87 -18.96
CA ALA A 349 32.76 -7.78 -18.66
C ALA A 349 32.55 -8.66 -17.40
N HIS A 350 31.66 -8.25 -16.50
CA HIS A 350 31.30 -9.00 -15.29
C HIS A 350 30.07 -9.89 -15.47
N ALA A 351 29.49 -9.98 -16.68
CA ALA A 351 28.36 -10.83 -16.94
C ALA A 351 28.71 -12.31 -16.71
N VAL A 352 27.79 -13.04 -16.07
CA VAL A 352 27.95 -14.47 -15.80
C VAL A 352 27.67 -15.23 -17.09
N MET A 353 28.59 -16.11 -17.48
CA MET A 353 28.54 -16.88 -18.72
C MET A 353 28.68 -18.39 -18.45
N GLY A 354 27.86 -19.19 -19.12
CA GLY A 354 27.83 -20.65 -19.03
C GLY A 354 26.81 -21.18 -18.02
N SER A 355 26.13 -22.27 -18.36
CA SER A 355 25.02 -22.84 -17.58
C SER A 355 25.38 -23.12 -16.12
N ASP A 356 26.53 -23.72 -15.85
CA ASP A 356 26.96 -24.00 -14.47
C ASP A 356 27.18 -22.71 -13.65
N ALA A 357 27.79 -21.69 -14.24
CA ALA A 357 28.05 -20.43 -13.56
C ALA A 357 26.76 -19.64 -13.32
N VAL A 358 25.85 -19.63 -14.31
CA VAL A 358 24.52 -19.03 -14.21
C VAL A 358 23.70 -19.75 -13.13
N ALA A 359 23.71 -21.08 -13.10
CA ALA A 359 23.06 -21.88 -12.07
C ALA A 359 23.56 -21.51 -10.67
N VAL A 360 24.88 -21.52 -10.44
CA VAL A 360 25.47 -21.13 -9.15
C VAL A 360 25.14 -19.69 -8.77
N ALA A 361 25.19 -18.76 -9.72
CA ALA A 361 24.85 -17.36 -9.47
C ALA A 361 23.37 -17.18 -9.12
N PHE A 362 22.48 -17.90 -9.81
CA PHE A 362 21.05 -17.86 -9.59
C PHE A 362 20.67 -18.46 -8.23
N ASP A 363 21.21 -19.64 -7.86
CA ASP A 363 20.98 -20.21 -6.53
C ASP A 363 21.51 -19.29 -5.45
N ARG A 364 22.76 -18.81 -5.58
CA ARG A 364 23.34 -17.88 -4.61
C ARG A 364 22.49 -16.62 -4.47
N HIS A 365 21.91 -16.12 -5.55
CA HIS A 365 21.02 -14.96 -5.50
C HIS A 365 19.70 -15.27 -4.80
N LEU A 366 19.03 -16.37 -5.16
CA LEU A 366 17.79 -16.80 -4.51
C LEU A 366 18.03 -17.13 -3.04
N ASP A 367 19.11 -17.82 -2.72
CA ASP A 367 19.52 -18.13 -1.36
C ASP A 367 19.91 -16.85 -0.62
N ALA A 368 20.57 -15.88 -1.24
CA ALA A 368 20.83 -14.59 -0.58
C ALA A 368 19.53 -13.83 -0.27
N LEU A 369 18.55 -13.83 -1.18
CA LEU A 369 17.25 -13.19 -0.93
C LEU A 369 16.39 -13.97 0.08
N ARG A 370 16.48 -15.30 0.08
CA ARG A 370 15.82 -16.17 1.05
C ARG A 370 16.50 -16.11 2.40
N ASP A 371 17.81 -15.99 2.43
CA ASP A 371 18.63 -15.69 3.60
C ASP A 371 18.42 -14.25 4.02
N GLU A 372 18.08 -13.29 3.18
CA GLU A 372 17.61 -12.01 3.71
C GLU A 372 16.25 -12.18 4.40
N ARG A 373 15.42 -13.11 3.89
CA ARG A 373 14.18 -13.58 4.54
C ARG A 373 14.40 -14.57 5.72
N HIS A 374 15.57 -15.23 5.87
CA HIS A 374 15.90 -16.28 6.85
C HIS A 374 17.12 -15.97 7.74
N LYS A 375 17.93 -14.95 7.46
CA LYS A 375 18.84 -14.25 8.39
C LYS A 375 18.04 -13.38 9.35
N SER A 376 16.71 -13.34 9.18
CA SER A 376 15.73 -13.13 10.24
C SER A 376 15.63 -14.31 11.20
N ALA A 377 16.41 -15.37 11.02
CA ALA A 377 16.49 -16.54 11.90
C ALA A 377 17.95 -16.88 12.16
N ASN A 378 18.64 -15.97 12.85
CA ASN A 378 19.61 -16.36 13.86
C ASN A 378 19.22 -15.56 15.09
N THR A 379 19.06 -16.24 16.22
CA THR A 379 18.87 -15.61 17.51
C THR A 379 19.90 -14.48 17.66
N ILE A 380 19.44 -13.24 17.69
CA ILE A 380 20.30 -12.07 17.92
C ILE A 380 20.21 -11.74 19.41
N SER A 381 21.37 -11.67 20.06
CA SER A 381 21.45 -11.09 21.40
C SER A 381 21.22 -9.59 21.31
N ILE A 382 20.45 -9.01 22.24
CA ILE A 382 20.25 -7.55 22.35
C ILE A 382 21.58 -6.78 22.37
N LYS A 383 22.68 -7.42 22.80
CA LYS A 383 24.02 -6.83 22.84
C LYS A 383 24.60 -6.49 21.47
N ASP A 384 24.18 -7.20 20.43
CA ASP A 384 24.67 -7.01 19.05
C ASP A 384 23.75 -6.10 18.22
N ALA A 385 22.63 -5.65 18.79
CA ALA A 385 21.62 -4.85 18.12
C ALA A 385 22.02 -3.36 18.05
N LEU A 386 21.65 -2.71 16.94
CA LEU A 386 21.86 -1.28 16.73
C LEU A 386 20.86 -0.47 17.55
N GLU A 387 21.27 0.70 18.06
CA GLU A 387 20.32 1.65 18.63
C GLU A 387 19.30 2.06 17.57
N ALA A 388 18.03 2.17 17.97
CA ALA A 388 17.01 2.70 17.08
C ALA A 388 17.30 4.19 16.82
N GLU A 389 17.93 4.50 15.70
CA GLU A 389 18.14 5.89 15.29
C GLU A 389 16.80 6.51 14.85
N TYR A 390 16.49 7.67 15.40
CA TYR A 390 15.40 8.52 14.93
C TYR A 390 15.95 9.90 14.59
N VAL A 391 15.97 10.23 13.29
CA VAL A 391 16.31 11.57 12.83
C VAL A 391 15.01 12.29 12.49
N PRO A 392 14.60 13.31 13.27
CA PRO A 392 13.44 14.12 12.93
C PRO A 392 13.71 14.83 11.60
N GLN A 393 12.96 14.49 10.56
CA GLN A 393 13.00 15.24 9.31
C GLN A 393 11.76 16.13 9.23
N THR A 394 11.99 17.43 9.07
CA THR A 394 10.94 18.41 8.83
C THR A 394 10.68 18.53 7.35
N LEU A 395 9.41 18.58 6.95
CA LEU A 395 9.03 18.85 5.56
C LEU A 395 9.60 20.18 5.07
N GLY A 396 10.10 20.18 3.83
CA GLY A 396 10.55 21.37 3.12
C GLY A 396 9.58 21.79 2.02
N ASP A 397 9.88 22.92 1.36
CA ASP A 397 9.07 23.47 0.26
C ASP A 397 8.91 22.49 -0.92
N ALA A 398 9.89 21.61 -1.14
CA ALA A 398 9.82 20.58 -2.18
C ALA A 398 8.78 19.50 -1.85
N ASP A 399 8.70 19.05 -0.59
CA ASP A 399 7.68 18.10 -0.13
C ASP A 399 6.28 18.70 -0.20
N GLU A 400 6.16 20.00 0.12
CA GLU A 400 4.91 20.75 -0.03
C GLU A 400 4.45 20.82 -1.48
N ALA A 401 5.36 21.17 -2.39
CA ALA A 401 5.05 21.22 -3.81
C ALA A 401 4.68 19.83 -4.35
N LEU A 402 5.38 18.78 -3.91
CA LEU A 402 5.07 17.40 -4.26
C LEU A 402 3.65 17.02 -3.84
N MET A 403 3.28 17.33 -2.59
CA MET A 403 1.96 17.06 -2.04
C MET A 403 0.85 17.66 -2.91
N PHE A 404 0.97 18.93 -3.30
CA PHE A 404 -0.07 19.64 -4.06
C PHE A 404 0.09 19.55 -5.59
N THR A 405 1.06 18.80 -6.10
CA THR A 405 1.20 18.53 -7.54
C THR A 405 0.50 17.22 -7.87
N PRO A 406 -0.67 17.24 -8.52
CA PRO A 406 -1.39 16.01 -8.80
C PRO A 406 -0.57 15.13 -9.76
N PRO A 407 -0.56 13.79 -9.59
CA PRO A 407 0.14 12.88 -10.52
C PRO A 407 -0.12 13.20 -12.00
N GLY A 408 0.92 13.21 -12.83
CA GLY A 408 0.80 13.54 -14.26
C GLY A 408 0.81 15.04 -14.60
N PHE A 409 0.90 15.91 -13.61
CA PHE A 409 1.11 17.35 -13.79
C PHE A 409 2.49 17.78 -13.27
N ASN A 410 3.00 18.90 -13.79
CA ASN A 410 4.33 19.41 -13.47
C ASN A 410 4.30 20.68 -12.60
N SER A 411 3.12 21.03 -12.07
CA SER A 411 2.89 22.23 -11.28
C SER A 411 1.87 21.95 -10.19
N VAL A 412 2.02 22.67 -9.08
CA VAL A 412 1.07 22.69 -7.97
C VAL A 412 -0.32 23.08 -8.48
N GLY A 413 -1.32 22.23 -8.19
CA GLY A 413 -2.72 22.55 -8.44
C GLY A 413 -3.21 23.61 -7.46
N VAL A 414 -4.23 24.37 -7.86
CA VAL A 414 -4.92 25.33 -6.97
C VAL A 414 -6.42 25.14 -7.06
N ALA A 415 -7.15 25.54 -6.01
CA ALA A 415 -8.61 25.57 -6.05
C ALA A 415 -9.12 26.58 -7.10
N LYS A 416 -10.05 26.15 -7.97
CA LYS A 416 -10.66 26.99 -9.00
C LYS A 416 -12.16 26.75 -9.13
N VAL A 417 -12.82 27.75 -9.73
CA VAL A 417 -14.20 27.63 -10.21
C VAL A 417 -14.15 27.50 -11.73
N ALA A 418 -14.82 26.48 -12.27
CA ALA A 418 -14.86 26.25 -13.72
C ALA A 418 -15.61 27.40 -14.45
N PRO A 419 -15.09 27.93 -15.57
CA PRO A 419 -15.76 28.98 -16.35
C PRO A 419 -17.15 28.54 -16.84
N ALA A 420 -18.13 29.43 -16.78
CA ALA A 420 -19.53 29.09 -17.03
C ALA A 420 -19.81 28.56 -18.45
N ASP A 421 -19.05 29.02 -19.44
CA ASP A 421 -19.16 28.68 -20.86
C ASP A 421 -18.40 27.41 -21.26
N GLU A 422 -17.46 26.95 -20.42
CA GLU A 422 -16.60 25.80 -20.69
C GLU A 422 -16.77 24.65 -19.68
N ARG A 423 -17.67 24.78 -18.71
CA ARG A 423 -17.88 23.78 -17.65
C ARG A 423 -18.86 22.67 -18.03
N GLY A 424 -18.58 21.45 -17.55
CA GLY A 424 -19.56 20.39 -17.37
C GLY A 424 -19.78 20.10 -15.88
N MET A 425 -20.71 19.20 -15.59
CA MET A 425 -21.08 18.79 -14.24
C MET A 425 -20.76 17.31 -14.02
N LEU A 426 -20.10 17.00 -12.91
CA LEU A 426 -19.98 15.64 -12.39
C LEU A 426 -21.01 15.42 -11.29
N ASP A 427 -21.79 14.35 -11.40
CA ASP A 427 -22.65 13.81 -10.34
C ASP A 427 -21.96 12.58 -9.74
N ILE A 428 -21.30 12.77 -8.61
CA ILE A 428 -20.42 11.78 -7.97
C ILE A 428 -21.21 11.04 -6.90
N VAL A 429 -21.20 9.72 -6.94
CA VAL A 429 -21.74 8.84 -5.89
C VAL A 429 -20.64 7.89 -5.43
N VAL A 430 -20.32 7.92 -4.14
CA VAL A 430 -19.31 7.03 -3.54
C VAL A 430 -20.00 5.96 -2.72
N ILE A 431 -19.86 4.70 -3.13
CA ILE A 431 -20.50 3.54 -2.50
C ILE A 431 -19.46 2.74 -1.69
N ASP A 432 -19.78 2.40 -0.46
CA ASP A 432 -19.02 1.40 0.31
C ASP A 432 -19.42 -0.01 -0.17
N ARG A 433 -18.43 -0.83 -0.59
CA ARG A 433 -18.70 -2.17 -1.13
C ARG A 433 -19.39 -3.09 -0.12
N GLU A 434 -19.05 -3.02 1.15
CA GLU A 434 -19.62 -3.93 2.15
C GLU A 434 -21.07 -3.58 2.45
N THR A 435 -21.37 -2.29 2.61
CA THR A 435 -22.72 -1.84 2.98
C THR A 435 -23.64 -1.63 1.78
N GLN A 436 -23.09 -1.51 0.57
CA GLN A 436 -23.80 -1.19 -0.68
C GLN A 436 -24.58 0.15 -0.59
N ARG A 437 -24.08 1.10 0.19
CA ARG A 437 -24.70 2.41 0.42
C ARG A 437 -23.72 3.56 0.17
N PRO A 438 -24.22 4.77 -0.15
CA PRO A 438 -23.40 5.96 -0.12
C PRO A 438 -22.69 6.11 1.23
N THR A 439 -21.40 6.44 1.20
CA THR A 439 -20.57 6.51 2.40
C THR A 439 -19.85 7.85 2.51
N PRO A 440 -19.75 8.45 3.71
CA PRO A 440 -18.89 9.60 3.92
C PRO A 440 -17.43 9.28 3.59
N CYS A 441 -16.76 10.23 2.95
CA CYS A 441 -15.39 10.10 2.46
C CYS A 441 -14.76 11.47 2.16
N ARG A 442 -13.50 11.48 1.75
CA ARG A 442 -12.85 12.64 1.13
C ARG A 442 -12.73 12.43 -0.37
N ILE A 443 -12.88 13.52 -1.13
CA ILE A 443 -12.81 13.52 -2.59
C ILE A 443 -11.86 14.62 -3.07
N ASN A 444 -10.94 14.24 -3.96
CA ASN A 444 -10.10 15.14 -4.74
C ASN A 444 -10.57 15.11 -6.20
N VAL A 445 -11.00 16.24 -6.76
CA VAL A 445 -11.38 16.35 -8.17
C VAL A 445 -10.38 17.24 -8.88
N VAL A 446 -9.59 16.63 -9.77
CA VAL A 446 -8.53 17.28 -10.54
C VAL A 446 -9.00 17.46 -11.98
N GLY A 447 -9.12 18.72 -12.42
CA GLY A 447 -9.51 19.05 -13.78
C GLY A 447 -8.40 18.81 -14.82
N PRO A 448 -8.71 18.95 -16.11
CA PRO A 448 -7.75 18.74 -17.21
C PRO A 448 -6.57 19.72 -17.18
N ASP A 449 -6.69 20.81 -16.43
CA ASP A 449 -5.68 21.84 -16.23
C ASP A 449 -4.82 21.61 -14.98
N GLY A 450 -5.01 20.47 -14.28
CA GLY A 450 -4.27 20.11 -13.07
C GLY A 450 -4.72 20.84 -11.81
N ASN A 451 -5.81 21.61 -11.88
CA ASN A 451 -6.36 22.34 -10.75
C ASN A 451 -7.45 21.55 -10.02
N TYR A 452 -7.73 21.96 -8.79
CA TYR A 452 -8.70 21.33 -7.91
C TYR A 452 -10.07 22.02 -8.01
N TYR A 453 -11.13 21.20 -8.01
CA TYR A 453 -12.52 21.62 -8.10
C TYR A 453 -13.35 20.96 -6.99
N GLU A 454 -14.33 21.67 -6.44
CA GLU A 454 -15.19 21.19 -5.35
C GLU A 454 -16.64 21.65 -5.57
N PRO A 455 -17.64 21.07 -4.87
CA PRO A 455 -19.03 21.49 -4.98
C PRO A 455 -19.22 22.98 -4.68
N ASP A 456 -20.17 23.62 -5.36
CA ASP A 456 -20.49 25.04 -5.10
C ASP A 456 -21.00 25.23 -3.66
N GLU A 457 -21.86 24.33 -3.18
CA GLU A 457 -22.48 24.32 -1.85
C GLU A 457 -22.32 22.94 -1.18
N SER A 458 -21.85 22.92 0.07
CA SER A 458 -21.84 21.75 0.96
C SER A 458 -21.59 22.21 2.40
N ASP A 459 -22.28 21.60 3.37
CA ASP A 459 -22.10 21.90 4.81
C ASP A 459 -20.72 21.47 5.34
N LEU A 460 -20.06 20.55 4.62
CA LEU A 460 -18.73 20.04 4.96
C LEU A 460 -17.59 20.78 4.24
N LYS A 461 -17.91 21.64 3.27
CA LYS A 461 -16.93 22.41 2.48
C LYS A 461 -16.01 23.27 3.34
N GLN A 462 -16.47 23.74 4.49
CA GLN A 462 -15.66 24.50 5.45
C GLN A 462 -14.46 23.72 6.00
N PHE A 463 -14.45 22.39 5.86
CA PHE A 463 -13.37 21.50 6.30
C PHE A 463 -12.45 21.04 5.15
N SER A 464 -12.62 21.57 3.93
CA SER A 464 -11.79 21.22 2.75
C SER A 464 -10.32 21.63 2.90
N LEU A 465 -9.42 20.84 2.32
CA LEU A 465 -8.00 21.14 2.14
C LEU A 465 -7.79 21.85 0.79
N THR A 466 -7.96 23.16 0.73
CA THR A 466 -7.84 23.97 -0.49
C THR A 466 -6.47 24.62 -0.67
N GLY A 467 -5.61 24.58 0.36
CA GLY A 467 -4.34 25.32 0.38
C GLY A 467 -4.50 26.83 0.57
N VAL A 468 -5.73 27.34 0.66
CA VAL A 468 -6.05 28.76 0.89
C VAL A 468 -6.99 28.87 2.10
N TRP A 469 -6.52 29.57 3.13
CA TRP A 469 -7.23 29.71 4.39
C TRP A 469 -8.47 30.62 4.28
N PRO A 470 -9.66 30.21 4.77
CA PRO A 470 -10.77 31.13 4.97
C PRO A 470 -10.54 32.00 6.24
N ALA A 471 -10.96 33.27 6.21
CA ALA A 471 -10.78 34.21 7.33
C ALA A 471 -11.40 33.76 8.68
N SER A 472 -12.20 32.69 8.70
CA SER A 472 -12.86 32.11 9.87
C SER A 472 -11.98 31.21 10.75
N GLY A 473 -10.75 30.90 10.34
CA GLY A 473 -9.83 30.05 11.11
C GLY A 473 -10.05 28.55 10.90
N TRP A 474 -9.12 27.70 11.35
CA TRP A 474 -9.20 26.23 11.52
C TRP A 474 -8.86 25.33 10.28
N GLY A 475 -7.63 24.78 10.18
CA GLY A 475 -7.21 23.74 9.20
C GLY A 475 -6.56 24.24 7.89
N ASN A 476 -5.67 23.48 7.23
CA ASN A 476 -4.76 23.89 6.11
C ASN A 476 -3.40 24.50 6.54
N ARG A 477 -2.79 24.03 7.64
CA ARG A 477 -1.54 24.61 8.15
C ARG A 477 -0.30 24.07 7.40
N GLN A 478 0.57 24.97 6.92
CA GLN A 478 1.80 24.57 6.22
C GLN A 478 2.75 23.78 7.15
N GLY A 479 3.43 22.75 6.65
CA GLY A 479 4.35 21.88 7.39
C GLY A 479 3.73 21.00 8.49
N LYS A 480 2.41 20.78 8.51
CA LYS A 480 1.70 20.07 9.59
C LYS A 480 0.83 18.90 9.09
N ALA A 481 1.43 18.02 8.29
CA ALA A 481 0.82 16.77 7.85
C ALA A 481 1.86 15.83 7.21
N PRO A 482 1.59 14.53 7.11
CA PRO A 482 2.35 13.59 6.27
C PRO A 482 2.18 13.85 4.75
N VAL A 483 3.16 13.43 3.92
CA VAL A 483 3.31 13.78 2.48
C VAL A 483 2.29 13.09 1.54
N ARG A 484 1.85 11.87 1.89
CA ARG A 484 1.03 10.95 1.07
C ARG A 484 -0.31 11.49 0.59
N TYR A 485 -0.73 12.65 1.07
CA TYR A 485 -1.92 13.33 0.60
C TYR A 485 -1.64 13.99 -0.75
N LEU A 486 -1.76 13.24 -1.85
CA LEU A 486 -1.58 13.82 -3.18
C LEU A 486 -2.80 14.69 -3.53
N GLY A 487 -2.66 16.00 -3.32
CA GLY A 487 -3.58 17.03 -3.75
C GLY A 487 -4.51 17.60 -2.68
N HIS A 488 -5.46 18.39 -3.17
CA HIS A 488 -6.52 19.02 -2.41
C HIS A 488 -7.70 18.07 -2.20
N TYR A 489 -8.56 18.31 -1.23
CA TYR A 489 -9.79 17.50 -1.07
C TYR A 489 -10.91 18.25 -0.37
N PHE A 490 -12.14 17.81 -0.60
CA PHE A 490 -13.31 18.19 0.18
C PHE A 490 -13.90 16.97 0.90
N TYR A 491 -14.60 17.20 2.01
CA TYR A 491 -15.36 16.17 2.71
C TYR A 491 -16.75 16.01 2.08
N SER A 492 -17.18 14.75 1.96
CA SER A 492 -18.40 14.34 1.30
C SER A 492 -19.21 13.40 2.20
N ASN A 493 -20.53 13.42 2.06
CA ASN A 493 -21.44 12.43 2.63
C ASN A 493 -21.69 11.22 1.69
N GLY A 494 -20.94 11.12 0.60
CA GLY A 494 -21.04 10.10 -0.43
C GLY A 494 -21.80 10.52 -1.69
N ARG A 495 -22.30 11.77 -1.78
CA ARG A 495 -22.97 12.31 -2.97
C ARG A 495 -22.64 13.78 -3.20
N ASP A 496 -22.10 14.10 -4.38
CA ASP A 496 -21.65 15.46 -4.70
C ASP A 496 -21.90 15.84 -6.14
N ARG A 497 -22.16 17.14 -6.36
CA ARG A 497 -22.23 17.72 -7.70
C ARG A 497 -21.13 18.74 -7.87
N VAL A 498 -20.20 18.49 -8.80
CA VAL A 498 -18.98 19.30 -8.98
C VAL A 498 -18.92 19.86 -10.40
N ASN A 499 -18.84 21.19 -10.50
CA ASN A 499 -18.59 21.87 -11.76
C ASN A 499 -17.09 21.79 -12.12
N VAL A 500 -16.78 21.30 -13.32
CA VAL A 500 -15.40 21.09 -13.78
C VAL A 500 -15.23 21.58 -15.22
N PRO A 501 -14.04 22.03 -15.64
CA PRO A 501 -13.78 22.37 -17.04
C PRO A 501 -13.98 21.14 -17.93
N ALA A 502 -14.42 21.37 -19.17
CA ALA A 502 -14.51 20.31 -20.16
C ALA A 502 -13.12 19.69 -20.42
N GLY A 503 -13.07 18.36 -20.42
CA GLY A 503 -11.86 17.57 -20.63
C GLY A 503 -11.78 16.38 -19.68
N VAL A 504 -10.58 15.81 -19.58
CA VAL A 504 -10.28 14.67 -18.71
C VAL A 504 -10.17 15.14 -17.27
N VAL A 505 -11.06 14.63 -16.42
CA VAL A 505 -11.13 14.90 -14.99
C VAL A 505 -10.78 13.63 -14.23
N ARG A 506 -9.91 13.75 -13.22
CA ARG A 506 -9.58 12.66 -12.31
C ARG A 506 -10.30 12.89 -10.98
N VAL A 507 -10.96 11.86 -10.48
CA VAL A 507 -11.59 11.85 -9.16
C VAL A 507 -10.88 10.80 -8.31
N GLU A 508 -10.32 11.21 -7.18
CA GLU A 508 -9.69 10.34 -6.20
C GLU A 508 -10.51 10.38 -4.91
N VAL A 509 -10.76 9.21 -4.33
CA VAL A 509 -11.62 9.04 -3.17
C VAL A 509 -10.89 8.28 -2.08
N TRP A 510 -10.98 8.79 -0.86
CA TRP A 510 -10.28 8.27 0.32
C TRP A 510 -11.22 8.12 1.51
N LYS A 511 -11.00 7.10 2.35
CA LYS A 511 -11.72 6.88 3.61
C LYS A 511 -10.82 6.17 4.62
N GLY A 512 -10.39 6.87 5.67
CA GLY A 512 -9.52 6.30 6.72
C GLY A 512 -8.25 5.61 6.21
N PHE A 513 -7.72 4.66 7.00
CA PHE A 513 -6.53 3.87 6.66
C PHE A 513 -6.84 2.44 6.23
N GLU A 514 -8.06 1.95 6.51
CA GLU A 514 -8.47 0.57 6.24
C GLU A 514 -9.06 0.36 4.83
N TYR A 515 -9.38 1.45 4.12
CA TYR A 515 -9.88 1.40 2.76
C TYR A 515 -8.78 1.66 1.74
N ARG A 516 -8.85 0.94 0.62
CA ARG A 516 -8.02 1.24 -0.55
C ARG A 516 -8.53 2.52 -1.23
N PRO A 517 -7.67 3.54 -1.42
CA PRO A 517 -8.04 4.72 -2.21
C PRO A 517 -8.45 4.32 -3.62
N ALA A 518 -9.51 4.94 -4.12
CA ALA A 518 -10.03 4.68 -5.46
C ALA A 518 -9.81 5.89 -6.35
N THR A 519 -9.34 5.66 -7.58
CA THR A 519 -9.11 6.72 -8.57
C THR A 519 -9.80 6.37 -9.86
N VAL A 520 -10.57 7.32 -10.39
CA VAL A 520 -11.26 7.19 -11.67
C VAL A 520 -10.96 8.39 -12.56
N THR A 521 -10.89 8.16 -13.86
CA THR A 521 -10.65 9.21 -14.85
C THR A 521 -11.81 9.25 -15.84
N ILE A 522 -12.48 10.39 -15.94
CA ILE A 522 -13.69 10.58 -16.74
C ILE A 522 -13.49 11.77 -17.67
N ASN A 523 -13.94 11.65 -18.92
CA ASN A 523 -14.00 12.78 -19.83
C ASN A 523 -15.35 13.49 -19.71
N VAL A 524 -15.34 14.78 -19.39
CA VAL A 524 -16.52 15.63 -19.21
C VAL A 524 -16.61 16.62 -20.37
N SER A 525 -17.76 16.73 -21.03
CA SER A 525 -17.97 17.71 -22.11
C SER A 525 -18.66 18.97 -21.56
N ALA A 526 -18.38 20.12 -22.18
CA ALA A 526 -19.03 21.37 -21.80
C ALA A 526 -20.56 21.26 -21.90
N ASN A 527 -21.28 21.85 -20.95
CA ASN A 527 -22.73 21.83 -20.86
C ASN A 527 -23.36 20.42 -20.79
N THR A 528 -22.61 19.43 -20.31
CA THR A 528 -23.13 18.07 -20.04
C THR A 528 -23.04 17.72 -18.57
N GLU A 529 -23.90 16.81 -18.12
CA GLU A 529 -23.82 16.17 -16.82
C GLU A 529 -23.35 14.73 -16.99
N ARG A 530 -22.41 14.29 -16.15
CA ARG A 530 -21.87 12.93 -16.15
C ARG A 530 -21.97 12.36 -14.75
N GLN A 531 -22.70 11.28 -14.62
CA GLN A 531 -22.74 10.50 -13.39
C GLN A 531 -21.50 9.61 -13.31
N VAL A 532 -20.88 9.57 -12.13
CA VAL A 532 -19.77 8.68 -11.80
C VAL A 532 -20.06 8.01 -10.47
N GLU A 533 -20.11 6.68 -10.49
CA GLU A 533 -20.18 5.86 -9.29
C GLU A 533 -18.78 5.31 -8.98
N ILE A 534 -18.32 5.48 -7.75
CA ILE A 534 -17.01 5.03 -7.28
C ILE A 534 -17.22 4.12 -6.08
N THR A 535 -16.73 2.89 -6.16
CA THR A 535 -16.84 1.93 -5.05
C THR A 535 -15.55 1.93 -4.23
N LEU A 536 -15.67 2.06 -2.91
CA LEU A 536 -14.58 1.91 -1.95
C LEU A 536 -14.59 0.52 -1.32
N ASP A 537 -13.39 -0.06 -1.20
CA ASP A 537 -13.17 -1.40 -0.67
C ASP A 537 -12.41 -1.32 0.65
N LYS A 538 -13.02 -1.80 1.75
CA LYS A 538 -12.35 -1.95 3.05
C LYS A 538 -11.46 -3.19 3.03
N THR A 539 -10.24 -3.05 2.55
CA THR A 539 -9.36 -4.20 2.29
C THR A 539 -8.50 -4.59 3.49
N ALA A 540 -8.39 -3.74 4.51
CA ALA A 540 -7.53 -3.96 5.69
C ALA A 540 -8.30 -3.79 7.01
N SER A 541 -9.42 -4.52 7.16
CA SER A 541 -10.31 -4.40 8.34
C SER A 541 -9.61 -4.75 9.66
N MET A 542 -9.35 -3.77 10.52
CA MET A 542 -8.65 -3.96 11.80
C MET A 542 -9.54 -4.53 12.90
N THR A 543 -10.85 -4.34 12.77
CA THR A 543 -11.85 -4.95 13.66
C THR A 543 -11.81 -6.48 13.62
N GLN A 544 -11.40 -7.09 12.49
CA GLN A 544 -11.18 -8.54 12.37
C GLN A 544 -10.00 -9.03 13.24
N HIS A 545 -9.12 -8.11 13.63
CA HIS A 545 -7.99 -8.35 14.53
C HIS A 545 -8.26 -7.85 15.97
N GLY A 546 -9.49 -7.41 16.26
CA GLY A 546 -9.90 -6.86 17.55
C GLY A 546 -9.43 -5.43 17.81
N TYR A 547 -8.91 -4.73 16.81
CA TYR A 547 -8.45 -3.34 16.94
C TYR A 547 -9.49 -2.35 16.43
N TRP A 548 -9.65 -1.25 17.17
CA TRP A 548 -10.63 -0.21 16.87
C TRP A 548 -9.97 1.17 16.77
N SER A 549 -10.21 1.85 15.66
CA SER A 549 -9.67 3.17 15.36
C SER A 549 -10.25 4.26 16.25
N GLY A 550 -9.44 5.27 16.56
CA GLY A 550 -9.90 6.47 17.21
C GLY A 550 -8.89 7.60 17.16
N ASP A 551 -9.35 8.79 17.52
CA ASP A 551 -8.57 10.01 17.56
C ASP A 551 -8.86 10.75 18.88
N PRO A 552 -7.89 10.76 19.81
CA PRO A 552 -8.10 11.31 21.14
C PRO A 552 -7.88 12.83 21.22
N HIS A 553 -7.72 13.55 20.10
CA HIS A 553 -7.42 14.98 20.13
C HIS A 553 -8.07 15.75 18.96
N ILE A 554 -9.32 16.18 19.14
CA ILE A 554 -10.06 16.96 18.14
C ILE A 554 -10.60 18.26 18.75
N HIS A 555 -10.37 19.39 18.08
CA HIS A 555 -10.93 20.70 18.40
C HIS A 555 -11.95 21.15 17.35
N ILE A 556 -13.19 20.67 17.50
CA ILE A 556 -14.32 21.14 16.70
C ILE A 556 -15.38 21.66 17.67
N GLN A 557 -15.94 22.84 17.39
CA GLN A 557 -17.00 23.41 18.22
C GLN A 557 -18.23 22.49 18.21
N ARG A 558 -18.72 22.09 19.38
CA ARG A 558 -19.91 21.23 19.55
C ARG A 558 -21.00 22.02 20.29
N ARG A 559 -21.57 23.03 19.65
CA ARG A 559 -22.53 23.98 20.28
C ARG A 559 -23.99 23.58 20.11
N SER A 560 -24.27 22.67 19.18
CA SER A 560 -25.61 22.27 18.80
C SER A 560 -25.63 20.83 18.28
N GLU A 561 -26.82 20.27 18.14
CA GLU A 561 -27.02 18.95 17.48
C GLU A 561 -26.56 18.98 16.02
N ALA A 562 -26.63 20.13 15.35
CA ALA A 562 -26.14 20.28 13.97
C ALA A 562 -24.61 20.17 13.90
N ASP A 563 -23.89 20.73 14.88
CA ASP A 563 -22.42 20.58 14.94
C ASP A 563 -22.04 19.14 15.25
N GLU A 564 -22.75 18.51 16.19
CA GLU A 564 -22.60 17.08 16.51
C GLU A 564 -22.80 16.18 15.27
N ALA A 565 -23.84 16.44 14.48
CA ALA A 565 -24.08 15.71 13.23
C ALA A 565 -22.90 15.85 12.24
N ARG A 566 -22.33 17.06 12.10
CA ARG A 566 -21.16 17.29 11.23
C ARG A 566 -19.91 16.59 11.75
N ILE A 567 -19.68 16.58 13.07
CA ILE A 567 -18.54 15.85 13.66
C ILE A 567 -18.64 14.36 13.30
N PHE A 568 -19.82 13.75 13.44
CA PHE A 568 -19.98 12.35 13.04
C PHE A 568 -19.80 12.13 11.53
N ASP A 569 -20.19 13.07 10.66
CA ASP A 569 -19.95 12.96 9.22
C ASP A 569 -18.44 12.92 8.92
N LEU A 570 -17.67 13.77 9.62
CA LEU A 570 -16.22 13.84 9.48
C LEU A 570 -15.53 12.57 10.04
N LEU A 571 -15.95 12.08 11.21
CA LEU A 571 -15.44 10.82 11.77
C LEU A 571 -15.72 9.64 10.84
N ALA A 572 -16.92 9.56 10.28
CA ALA A 572 -17.27 8.54 9.31
C ALA A 572 -16.43 8.66 8.03
N ALA A 573 -16.15 9.88 7.55
CA ALA A 573 -15.31 10.09 6.37
C ALA A 573 -13.85 9.64 6.56
N GLU A 574 -13.35 9.64 7.80
CA GLU A 574 -12.00 9.18 8.15
C GLU A 574 -11.95 7.80 8.82
N ASP A 575 -13.10 7.13 8.91
CA ASP A 575 -13.29 5.85 9.57
C ASP A 575 -12.74 5.82 11.01
N ILE A 576 -13.01 6.87 11.78
CA ILE A 576 -12.57 7.04 13.17
C ILE A 576 -13.70 6.61 14.11
N HIS A 577 -13.67 5.38 14.62
CA HIS A 577 -14.75 4.84 15.46
C HIS A 577 -14.96 5.61 16.76
N PHE A 578 -13.89 6.14 17.36
CA PHE A 578 -13.94 6.86 18.64
C PHE A 578 -13.22 8.21 18.53
N GLY A 579 -13.95 9.32 18.69
CA GLY A 579 -13.38 10.66 18.67
C GLY A 579 -13.59 11.42 19.98
N THR A 580 -12.57 12.08 20.51
CA THR A 580 -12.74 13.00 21.64
C THR A 580 -12.64 14.46 21.21
N VAL A 581 -13.67 15.24 21.55
CA VAL A 581 -13.79 16.64 21.18
C VAL A 581 -13.44 17.50 22.39
N LEU A 582 -12.33 18.22 22.34
CA LEU A 582 -11.74 18.88 23.50
C LEU A 582 -12.03 20.39 23.50
N ALA A 583 -12.61 20.87 24.61
CA ALA A 583 -12.60 22.29 24.95
C ALA A 583 -11.25 22.67 25.56
N TYR A 584 -10.81 23.90 25.38
CA TYR A 584 -9.50 24.32 25.88
C TYR A 584 -9.43 25.81 26.19
N ASN A 585 -8.47 26.21 27.02
CA ASN A 585 -8.23 27.61 27.32
C ASN A 585 -7.30 28.25 26.27
N GLU A 586 -7.75 29.34 25.65
CA GLU A 586 -6.99 30.12 24.67
C GLU A 586 -7.04 31.62 25.00
N PRO A 587 -5.91 32.35 24.99
CA PRO A 587 -4.55 31.86 24.79
C PRO A 587 -4.09 30.91 25.90
N ALA A 588 -3.09 30.06 25.62
CA ALA A 588 -2.48 29.21 26.64
C ALA A 588 -1.93 30.04 27.82
N GLY A 589 -2.22 29.63 29.06
CA GLY A 589 -1.83 30.34 30.27
C GLY A 589 -3.01 30.85 31.11
N PRO A 590 -3.74 31.89 30.69
CA PRO A 590 -4.99 32.26 31.37
C PRO A 590 -5.96 31.09 31.36
N TYR A 591 -6.35 30.62 32.55
CA TYR A 591 -7.36 29.59 32.71
C TYR A 591 -8.58 30.14 33.43
N ALA A 592 -9.75 29.78 32.92
CA ALA A 592 -11.04 30.07 33.50
C ALA A 592 -11.86 28.78 33.56
N GLY A 593 -12.26 28.36 34.75
CA GLY A 593 -13.07 27.18 35.00
C GLY A 593 -14.53 27.32 34.61
N PHE A 594 -14.82 28.05 33.53
CA PHE A 594 -16.16 28.32 33.00
C PHE A 594 -16.19 27.93 31.52
N MET A 595 -17.12 27.04 31.13
CA MET A 595 -17.18 26.47 29.78
C MET A 595 -17.38 27.52 28.68
N ASP A 596 -18.11 28.59 28.97
CA ASP A 596 -18.34 29.70 28.05
C ASP A 596 -17.10 30.58 27.82
N ALA A 597 -16.09 30.47 28.69
CA ALA A 597 -14.79 31.09 28.53
C ALA A 597 -13.78 30.17 27.81
N MET A 598 -14.11 28.91 27.56
CA MET A 598 -13.27 27.98 26.81
C MET A 598 -13.50 28.11 25.30
N GLU A 599 -12.44 27.90 24.54
CA GLU A 599 -12.55 27.67 23.10
C GLU A 599 -13.05 26.25 22.81
N SER A 600 -13.71 26.06 21.67
CA SER A 600 -14.45 24.83 21.34
C SER A 600 -15.43 24.40 22.46
N PRO A 601 -16.41 25.24 22.82
CA PRO A 601 -17.34 24.94 23.91
C PRO A 601 -18.23 23.73 23.61
N GLN A 602 -18.66 23.04 24.67
CA GLN A 602 -19.33 21.75 24.61
C GLN A 602 -20.78 21.86 25.10
N PHE A 603 -21.74 21.58 24.22
CA PHE A 603 -23.18 21.66 24.50
C PHE A 603 -23.68 20.56 25.44
N ARG A 604 -23.08 19.36 25.41
CA ARG A 604 -23.49 18.21 26.24
C ARG A 604 -22.65 18.03 27.52
N GLN A 605 -22.15 19.13 28.10
CA GLN A 605 -21.20 19.09 29.23
C GLN A 605 -19.91 18.34 28.83
N LEU A 606 -19.18 17.79 29.79
CA LEU A 606 -17.96 17.00 29.59
C LEU A 606 -18.16 15.55 30.07
N GLY A 607 -17.16 14.70 29.83
CA GLY A 607 -17.09 13.37 30.43
C GLY A 607 -18.16 12.41 29.93
N VAL A 608 -18.58 11.47 30.79
CA VAL A 608 -19.47 10.36 30.42
C VAL A 608 -20.85 10.88 30.00
N ALA A 609 -21.31 11.96 30.64
CA ALA A 609 -22.59 12.60 30.31
C ALA A 609 -22.65 13.18 28.89
N SER A 610 -21.49 13.43 28.28
CA SER A 610 -21.39 14.01 26.94
C SER A 610 -21.37 12.99 25.80
N ILE A 611 -21.34 11.69 26.11
CA ILE A 611 -21.21 10.62 25.11
C ILE A 611 -22.40 10.66 24.14
N ALA A 612 -22.11 10.59 22.84
CA ALA A 612 -23.11 10.38 21.80
C ALA A 612 -22.60 9.35 20.79
N GLU A 613 -23.52 8.61 20.18
CA GLU A 613 -23.21 7.60 19.17
C GLU A 613 -24.10 7.76 17.93
N ARG A 614 -23.53 7.48 16.76
CA ARG A 614 -24.25 7.44 15.48
C ARG A 614 -23.58 6.45 14.54
N ASP A 615 -24.34 5.49 14.01
CA ASP A 615 -23.91 4.53 12.98
C ASP A 615 -22.59 3.80 13.29
N GLY A 616 -22.36 3.47 14.57
CA GLY A 616 -21.16 2.76 15.01
C GLY A 616 -19.93 3.64 15.29
N TYR A 617 -20.08 4.97 15.21
CA TYR A 617 -19.11 5.97 15.62
C TYR A 617 -19.55 6.61 16.94
N SER A 618 -18.60 6.95 17.81
CA SER A 618 -18.86 7.55 19.13
C SER A 618 -18.02 8.79 19.35
N ILE A 619 -18.60 9.78 20.03
CA ILE A 619 -17.91 10.99 20.47
C ILE A 619 -18.02 11.23 21.96
N LEU A 620 -16.97 11.77 22.57
CA LEU A 620 -16.94 12.23 23.96
C LEU A 620 -16.34 13.64 24.03
N SER A 621 -16.92 14.51 24.85
CA SER A 621 -16.37 15.83 25.13
C SER A 621 -15.37 15.76 26.29
N GLY A 622 -14.18 16.31 26.08
CA GLY A 622 -13.11 16.37 27.09
C GLY A 622 -12.53 17.78 27.21
N GLN A 623 -11.40 17.87 27.90
CA GLN A 623 -10.68 19.13 28.12
C GLN A 623 -9.22 18.98 27.69
N GLU A 624 -8.68 19.94 26.94
CA GLU A 624 -7.25 20.18 26.91
C GLU A 624 -6.91 21.37 27.81
N TYR A 625 -6.09 21.13 28.83
CA TYR A 625 -5.60 22.14 29.75
C TYR A 625 -4.26 22.69 29.24
N ARG A 626 -4.23 23.97 28.86
CA ARG A 626 -3.08 24.60 28.18
C ARG A 626 -2.30 25.55 29.08
N SER A 627 -0.99 25.38 29.08
CA SER A 627 -0.01 26.29 29.66
C SER A 627 1.06 26.63 28.63
N GLY A 628 1.33 27.92 28.45
CA GLY A 628 2.46 28.38 27.64
C GLY A 628 3.82 28.02 28.26
N ASN A 629 3.89 27.72 29.57
CA ASN A 629 5.12 27.33 30.27
C ASN A 629 5.27 25.81 30.44
N TYR A 630 4.20 25.09 30.77
CA TYR A 630 4.26 23.65 31.10
C TYR A 630 3.94 22.73 29.92
N GLY A 631 3.29 23.28 28.90
CA GLY A 631 2.76 22.54 27.77
C GLY A 631 1.27 22.29 27.90
N HIS A 632 0.77 21.19 27.35
CA HIS A 632 -0.65 20.90 27.27
C HIS A 632 -0.96 19.50 27.83
N LEU A 633 -2.13 19.36 28.46
CA LEU A 633 -2.66 18.09 28.99
C LEU A 633 -4.05 17.81 28.43
N ASN A 634 -4.23 16.64 27.83
CA ASN A 634 -5.55 16.13 27.47
C ASN A 634 -6.15 15.35 28.64
N LEU A 635 -7.34 15.76 29.05
CA LEU A 635 -8.11 15.21 30.16
C LEU A 635 -9.41 14.62 29.61
N PHE A 636 -9.58 13.32 29.81
CA PHE A 636 -10.73 12.56 29.34
C PHE A 636 -11.54 12.01 30.52
N LEU A 637 -12.80 11.65 30.24
CA LEU A 637 -13.71 11.03 31.23
C LEU A 637 -13.91 11.87 32.50
N LEU A 638 -13.75 13.19 32.38
CA LEU A 638 -13.97 14.14 33.46
C LEU A 638 -15.30 14.87 33.20
N ASP A 639 -16.26 14.76 34.11
CA ASP A 639 -17.62 15.28 33.90
C ASP A 639 -17.72 16.82 33.98
N GLU A 640 -16.70 17.47 34.53
CA GLU A 640 -16.58 18.94 34.64
C GLU A 640 -15.18 19.41 34.21
N LEU A 641 -14.96 20.73 34.13
CA LEU A 641 -13.60 21.25 33.96
C LEU A 641 -12.75 20.93 35.21
N VAL A 642 -11.45 20.68 35.06
CA VAL A 642 -10.57 20.22 36.16
C VAL A 642 -10.49 21.16 37.37
N MET A 643 -10.73 22.45 37.17
CA MET A 643 -10.79 23.47 38.23
C MET A 643 -12.03 24.36 38.03
N PRO A 644 -13.23 23.81 38.28
CA PRO A 644 -14.48 24.48 37.94
C PRO A 644 -14.67 25.74 38.79
N GLY A 645 -15.03 26.84 38.15
CA GLY A 645 -15.24 28.14 38.80
C GLY A 645 -13.98 28.91 39.22
N GLU A 646 -12.78 28.36 38.99
CA GLU A 646 -11.52 29.04 39.31
C GLU A 646 -11.04 29.93 38.15
N SER A 647 -10.27 30.98 38.45
CA SER A 647 -9.53 31.74 37.45
C SER A 647 -8.11 31.93 37.92
N ILE A 648 -7.17 31.36 37.16
CA ILE A 648 -5.77 31.23 37.57
C ILE A 648 -4.85 31.44 36.36
N ASP A 649 -3.58 31.72 36.65
CA ASP A 649 -2.52 31.72 35.66
C ASP A 649 -1.89 30.33 35.58
N ALA A 650 -2.34 29.51 34.63
CA ALA A 650 -1.80 28.18 34.35
C ALA A 650 -0.34 28.21 33.86
N ASN A 651 0.21 29.38 33.50
CA ASN A 651 1.64 29.49 33.27
C ASN A 651 2.43 29.42 34.58
N ASN A 652 1.81 29.76 35.70
CA ASN A 652 2.44 29.74 37.02
C ASN A 652 1.97 28.58 37.92
N TRP A 653 0.65 28.37 38.03
CA TRP A 653 0.04 27.38 38.92
C TRP A 653 -1.31 26.88 38.38
N PRO A 654 -1.68 25.60 38.60
CA PRO A 654 -0.86 24.52 39.17
C PRO A 654 0.08 23.84 38.16
N PRO A 655 1.16 23.18 38.66
CA PRO A 655 1.94 22.20 37.90
C PRO A 655 1.09 21.08 37.33
N PHE A 656 1.58 20.43 36.29
CA PHE A 656 0.82 19.46 35.52
C PHE A 656 0.54 18.17 36.27
N GLY A 657 1.48 17.68 37.09
CA GLY A 657 1.24 16.55 37.98
C GLY A 657 0.03 16.77 38.92
N HIS A 658 -0.23 18.01 39.36
CA HIS A 658 -1.40 18.33 40.20
C HIS A 658 -2.71 18.31 39.39
N VAL A 659 -2.71 18.89 38.19
CA VAL A 659 -3.87 18.86 37.28
C VAL A 659 -4.23 17.42 36.92
N ALA A 660 -3.24 16.64 36.53
CA ALA A 660 -3.41 15.24 36.14
C ALA A 660 -3.88 14.37 37.32
N ALA A 661 -3.28 14.52 38.50
CA ALA A 661 -3.72 13.81 39.70
C ALA A 661 -5.19 14.12 40.03
N LYS A 662 -5.59 15.40 40.00
CA LYS A 662 -6.97 15.81 40.27
C LYS A 662 -7.96 15.21 39.26
N ALA A 663 -7.60 15.20 37.97
CA ALA A 663 -8.43 14.57 36.94
C ALA A 663 -8.59 13.06 37.17
N ARG A 664 -7.51 12.36 37.54
CA ARG A 664 -7.51 10.91 37.81
C ARG A 664 -8.23 10.54 39.10
N GLU A 665 -8.13 11.36 40.15
CA GLU A 665 -8.90 11.22 41.39
C GLU A 665 -10.41 11.31 41.13
N ALA A 666 -10.81 12.07 40.10
CA ALA A 666 -12.20 12.16 39.64
C ALA A 666 -12.61 11.01 38.69
N GLY A 667 -11.75 9.99 38.48
CA GLY A 667 -12.02 8.83 37.62
C GLY A 667 -11.65 9.02 36.14
N GLY A 668 -11.08 10.19 35.81
CA GLY A 668 -10.63 10.55 34.47
C GLY A 668 -9.31 9.91 34.05
N VAL A 669 -8.86 10.25 32.86
CA VAL A 669 -7.59 9.79 32.26
C VAL A 669 -6.82 11.02 31.76
N ALA A 670 -5.52 11.08 32.04
CA ALA A 670 -4.68 12.25 31.73
C ALA A 670 -3.48 11.89 30.84
N PHE A 671 -3.38 12.56 29.69
CA PHE A 671 -2.30 12.38 28.72
C PHE A 671 -1.59 13.70 28.46
N TYR A 672 -0.26 13.68 28.38
CA TYR A 672 0.48 14.80 27.82
C TYR A 672 0.18 14.95 26.33
N ALA A 673 -0.22 16.15 25.90
CA ALA A 673 -0.44 16.43 24.49
C ALA A 673 0.87 16.82 23.78
N HIS A 674 0.96 16.47 22.50
CA HIS A 674 2.04 16.82 21.57
C HIS A 674 3.48 16.41 21.99
N GLY A 675 3.64 15.58 23.02
CA GLY A 675 4.91 15.06 23.56
C GLY A 675 5.98 16.09 23.93
N GLY A 676 5.83 17.38 23.61
CA GLY A 676 6.96 18.26 23.31
C GLY A 676 6.92 19.65 23.85
N TYR A 677 5.74 20.08 24.24
CA TYR A 677 5.64 21.17 25.20
C TYR A 677 5.76 20.66 26.64
N ALA A 678 5.86 19.34 26.82
CA ALA A 678 5.81 18.64 28.09
C ALA A 678 7.04 18.91 28.97
N GLN A 679 7.05 20.03 29.69
CA GLN A 679 8.21 20.43 30.49
C GLN A 679 8.36 19.63 31.78
N GLU A 680 7.31 19.01 32.32
CA GLU A 680 7.31 18.28 33.61
C GLU A 680 7.17 16.75 33.46
N ILE A 681 7.12 16.23 32.23
CA ILE A 681 6.75 14.84 31.94
C ILE A 681 7.59 13.78 32.67
N TYR A 682 8.90 13.95 32.76
CA TYR A 682 9.76 12.97 33.44
C TYR A 682 9.44 12.86 34.94
N ALA A 683 9.15 13.96 35.62
CA ALA A 683 8.75 13.95 37.02
C ALA A 683 7.36 13.32 37.20
N ASP A 684 6.41 13.67 36.34
CA ASP A 684 5.03 13.16 36.43
C ASP A 684 4.94 11.66 36.14
N ILE A 685 5.78 11.13 35.25
CA ILE A 685 5.91 9.68 35.00
C ILE A 685 6.41 8.97 36.25
N VAL A 686 7.48 9.47 36.88
CA VAL A 686 8.06 8.87 38.09
C VAL A 686 7.06 8.87 39.24
N GLN A 687 6.23 9.91 39.34
CA GLN A 687 5.17 10.01 40.33
C GLN A 687 3.93 9.17 39.99
N GLY A 688 3.83 8.67 38.76
CA GLY A 688 2.66 7.93 38.28
C GLY A 688 1.42 8.82 38.15
N SER A 689 1.60 10.10 37.87
CA SER A 689 0.54 11.13 37.82
C SER A 689 -0.17 11.20 36.47
N ILE A 690 0.42 10.66 35.40
CA ILE A 690 -0.14 10.60 34.05
C ILE A 690 -0.39 9.17 33.58
N ASP A 691 -1.26 9.01 32.59
CA ASP A 691 -1.61 7.71 31.99
C ASP A 691 -0.93 7.49 30.62
N GLY A 692 -0.30 8.50 30.03
CA GLY A 692 0.49 8.35 28.81
C GLY A 692 0.83 9.66 28.11
N VAL A 693 1.29 9.55 26.85
CA VAL A 693 1.74 10.68 26.03
C VAL A 693 1.27 10.57 24.59
N GLU A 694 0.75 11.66 24.04
CA GLU A 694 0.52 11.81 22.61
C GLU A 694 1.85 12.10 21.91
N LEU A 695 2.39 11.11 21.20
CA LEU A 695 3.74 11.16 20.63
C LEU A 695 3.73 11.31 19.11
N LEU A 696 2.84 10.61 18.40
CA LEU A 696 2.74 10.67 16.94
C LEU A 696 1.69 11.68 16.51
N GLN A 697 2.13 12.75 15.85
CA GLN A 697 1.24 13.82 15.41
C GLN A 697 1.81 14.48 14.14
N PHE A 698 0.94 14.86 13.21
CA PHE A 698 1.34 15.43 11.92
C PHE A 698 2.27 14.53 11.09
N GLY A 699 2.24 13.21 11.32
CA GLY A 699 3.11 12.23 10.65
C GLY A 699 4.54 12.16 11.22
N VAL A 700 4.83 12.81 12.35
CA VAL A 700 6.16 12.80 13.00
C VAL A 700 6.04 12.58 14.50
N TYR A 701 7.10 12.08 15.14
CA TYR A 701 7.15 11.98 16.60
C TYR A 701 7.54 13.33 17.18
N ARG A 702 6.67 13.90 18.01
CA ARG A 702 6.83 15.24 18.55
C ARG A 702 7.61 15.22 19.86
N GLY A 703 8.22 16.36 20.18
CA GLY A 703 8.63 16.62 21.55
C GLY A 703 9.80 15.85 22.07
N ILE A 704 9.58 15.13 23.19
CA ILE A 704 10.55 14.17 23.74
C ILE A 704 10.98 13.14 22.67
N GLY A 705 10.13 12.88 21.67
CA GLY A 705 10.41 11.96 20.59
C GLY A 705 10.51 10.50 21.07
N LEU A 706 10.83 9.60 20.13
CA LEU A 706 10.93 8.17 20.44
C LEU A 706 12.08 7.84 21.40
N ILE A 707 13.20 8.56 21.31
CA ILE A 707 14.41 8.25 22.09
C ILE A 707 14.17 8.45 23.59
N ASP A 708 13.61 9.59 23.98
CA ASP A 708 13.32 9.82 25.41
C ASP A 708 12.17 8.94 25.91
N TRP A 709 11.19 8.64 25.04
CA TRP A 709 10.18 7.64 25.38
C TRP A 709 10.82 6.26 25.63
N TYR A 710 11.80 5.84 24.84
CA TYR A 710 12.56 4.62 25.09
C TYR A 710 13.37 4.70 26.38
N HIS A 711 13.94 5.86 26.73
CA HIS A 711 14.62 6.04 28.03
C HIS A 711 13.65 5.82 29.21
N MET A 712 12.41 6.30 29.09
CA MET A 712 11.36 6.06 30.10
C MET A 712 11.03 4.56 30.23
N LEU A 713 10.86 3.85 29.11
CA LEU A 713 10.59 2.41 29.12
C LEU A 713 11.78 1.59 29.65
N ASN A 714 13.00 2.01 29.32
CA ASN A 714 14.26 1.38 29.74
C ASN A 714 14.58 1.53 31.23
N THR A 715 13.82 2.35 31.97
CA THR A 715 13.92 2.48 33.43
C THR A 715 12.76 1.78 34.16
N GLY A 716 11.94 1.03 33.42
CA GLY A 716 10.89 0.19 33.97
C GLY A 716 9.53 0.88 34.09
N PHE A 717 9.42 2.16 33.73
CA PHE A 717 8.13 2.84 33.67
C PHE A 717 7.32 2.39 32.44
N ARG A 718 6.01 2.29 32.61
CA ARG A 718 5.08 1.96 31.52
C ARG A 718 4.34 3.23 31.13
N VAL A 719 4.72 3.78 29.98
CA VAL A 719 4.18 5.03 29.47
C VAL A 719 3.58 4.73 28.09
N PRO A 720 2.26 4.53 27.98
CA PRO A 720 1.59 4.38 26.70
C PRO A 720 1.84 5.61 25.81
N ALA A 721 2.19 5.34 24.56
CA ALA A 721 2.25 6.36 23.51
C ALA A 721 1.03 6.25 22.60
N VAL A 722 0.49 7.39 22.17
CA VAL A 722 -0.69 7.48 21.30
C VAL A 722 -0.45 8.43 20.14
N GLY A 723 -1.23 8.24 19.08
CA GLY A 723 -1.27 9.11 17.91
C GLY A 723 -2.59 9.85 17.82
N ALA A 724 -2.53 11.13 17.49
CA ALA A 724 -3.70 11.99 17.38
C ALA A 724 -3.47 13.11 16.35
N CYS A 725 -4.54 13.67 15.81
CA CYS A 725 -4.41 14.68 14.77
C CYS A 725 -4.30 16.11 15.28
N ASP A 726 -4.87 16.44 16.45
CA ASP A 726 -5.05 17.83 16.92
C ASP A 726 -5.72 18.68 15.84
N TYR A 727 -6.78 18.15 15.26
CA TYR A 727 -7.50 18.88 14.20
C TYR A 727 -8.20 20.06 14.86
N PRO A 728 -7.96 21.29 14.39
CA PRO A 728 -7.52 21.63 13.03
C PRO A 728 -6.18 22.38 13.03
N ALA A 729 -5.32 22.12 14.01
CA ALA A 729 -3.92 22.53 14.00
C ALA A 729 -3.10 21.73 12.97
N CYS A 730 -3.56 20.54 12.59
CA CYS A 730 -3.13 19.79 11.40
C CYS A 730 -3.88 20.19 10.12
N ARG A 731 -3.56 19.52 9.00
CA ARG A 731 -4.26 19.73 7.72
C ARG A 731 -5.52 18.90 7.55
N LYS A 732 -5.66 17.80 8.30
CA LYS A 732 -6.64 16.76 8.01
C LYS A 732 -7.00 16.03 9.30
N LEU A 733 -8.30 15.88 9.54
CA LEU A 733 -8.81 15.06 10.64
C LEU A 733 -8.28 13.62 10.50
N GLY A 734 -7.84 13.02 11.61
CA GLY A 734 -7.28 11.67 11.61
C GLY A 734 -6.08 11.50 10.67
N ASP A 735 -5.18 12.50 10.58
CA ASP A 735 -3.90 12.32 9.90
C ASP A 735 -2.96 11.37 10.66
N CYS A 736 -3.15 11.29 11.98
CA CYS A 736 -2.65 10.29 12.91
C CYS A 736 -3.83 9.76 13.73
N GLN A 737 -3.85 8.46 14.01
CA GLN A 737 -4.90 7.77 14.76
C GLN A 737 -4.26 6.77 15.74
N THR A 738 -5.04 6.38 16.74
CA THR A 738 -4.71 5.30 17.68
C THR A 738 -5.68 4.14 17.52
N TYR A 739 -5.15 2.93 17.41
CA TYR A 739 -5.93 1.70 17.34
C TYR A 739 -5.80 0.95 18.64
N VAL A 740 -6.92 0.71 19.32
CA VAL A 740 -6.94 0.03 20.62
C VAL A 740 -7.52 -1.38 20.44
N TRP A 741 -6.83 -2.37 20.98
CA TRP A 741 -7.28 -3.75 21.01
C TRP A 741 -8.36 -3.95 22.09
N SER A 742 -9.38 -4.74 21.76
CA SER A 742 -10.34 -5.25 22.72
C SER A 742 -10.89 -6.59 22.24
N GLU A 743 -11.21 -7.49 23.18
CA GLU A 743 -11.78 -8.81 22.87
C GLU A 743 -13.19 -8.67 22.27
N ASP A 744 -13.99 -7.80 22.85
CA ASP A 744 -15.31 -7.40 22.35
C ASP A 744 -15.27 -5.99 21.77
N LYS A 745 -16.32 -5.55 21.06
CA LYS A 745 -16.44 -4.15 20.63
C LYS A 745 -16.46 -3.25 21.88
N PRO A 746 -15.49 -2.34 22.06
CA PRO A 746 -15.49 -1.42 23.20
C PRO A 746 -16.52 -0.31 22.98
N ASP A 747 -16.97 0.32 24.06
CA ASP A 747 -17.50 1.68 24.02
C ASP A 747 -16.34 2.70 24.11
N ILE A 748 -16.64 4.00 24.02
CA ILE A 748 -15.58 5.02 24.02
C ILE A 748 -14.81 5.08 25.35
N GLU A 749 -15.45 4.76 26.48
CA GLU A 749 -14.77 4.65 27.77
C GLU A 749 -13.79 3.47 27.77
N GLY A 750 -14.23 2.29 27.34
CA GLY A 750 -13.42 1.10 27.18
C GLY A 750 -12.23 1.34 26.25
N TRP A 751 -12.45 2.06 25.14
CA TRP A 751 -11.40 2.47 24.20
C TRP A 751 -10.35 3.39 24.87
N LEU A 752 -10.79 4.46 25.56
CA LEU A 752 -9.88 5.36 26.29
C LEU A 752 -9.10 4.67 27.40
N ARG A 753 -9.73 3.72 28.11
CA ARG A 753 -9.05 2.94 29.16
C ARG A 753 -8.11 1.89 28.58
N GLY A 754 -8.42 1.27 27.45
CA GLY A 754 -7.48 0.38 26.73
C GLY A 754 -6.27 1.14 26.21
N MET A 755 -6.49 2.35 25.70
CA MET A 755 -5.43 3.30 25.36
C MET A 755 -4.50 3.58 26.55
N ALA A 756 -5.06 3.88 27.73
CA ALA A 756 -4.30 4.09 28.98
C ALA A 756 -3.58 2.83 29.52
N ARG A 757 -3.99 1.62 29.10
CA ARG A 757 -3.27 0.38 29.39
C ARG A 757 -2.16 0.06 28.38
N GLY A 758 -2.04 0.84 27.30
CA GLY A 758 -1.08 0.58 26.23
C GLY A 758 -1.49 -0.60 25.34
N GLU A 759 -2.77 -0.99 25.33
CA GLU A 759 -3.31 -2.06 24.48
C GLU A 759 -3.51 -1.56 23.04
N SER A 760 -2.52 -0.86 22.48
CA SER A 760 -2.72 -0.07 21.27
C SER A 760 -1.48 0.07 20.40
N PHE A 761 -1.69 0.54 19.18
CA PHE A 761 -0.64 1.11 18.34
C PHE A 761 -1.07 2.47 17.81
N MET A 762 -0.09 3.33 17.54
CA MET A 762 -0.29 4.63 16.91
C MET A 762 0.13 4.57 15.45
N THR A 763 -0.60 5.26 14.59
CA THR A 763 -0.33 5.23 13.15
C THR A 763 -0.75 6.51 12.44
N SER A 764 -0.03 6.85 11.40
CA SER A 764 -0.49 7.75 10.35
C SER A 764 -0.82 7.00 9.05
N GLY A 765 -0.63 5.68 8.95
CA GLY A 765 -1.05 4.96 7.75
C GLY A 765 -0.84 3.45 7.84
N PRO A 766 0.39 2.97 8.09
CA PRO A 766 0.65 1.55 8.27
C PRO A 766 -0.14 0.99 9.45
N LEU A 767 -0.96 -0.03 9.21
CA LEU A 767 -1.71 -0.76 10.22
C LEU A 767 -0.81 -1.88 10.76
N LEU A 768 -0.40 -1.75 12.03
CA LEU A 768 0.72 -2.50 12.60
C LEU A 768 0.26 -3.38 13.76
N LEU A 769 0.56 -4.68 13.65
CA LEU A 769 0.26 -5.69 14.64
C LEU A 769 1.56 -6.29 15.20
N LEU A 770 1.60 -6.46 16.52
CA LEU A 770 2.67 -7.15 17.23
C LEU A 770 2.07 -8.22 18.15
N GLU A 771 2.67 -9.40 18.11
CA GLU A 771 2.46 -10.45 19.12
C GLU A 771 3.82 -10.94 19.65
N VAL A 772 3.94 -11.14 20.95
CA VAL A 772 5.10 -11.76 21.62
C VAL A 772 4.60 -12.93 22.46
N ASP A 773 5.00 -14.15 22.09
CA ASP A 773 4.42 -15.40 22.62
C ASP A 773 2.88 -15.38 22.65
N GLY A 774 2.26 -14.85 21.59
CA GLY A 774 0.81 -14.69 21.47
C GLY A 774 0.20 -13.56 22.29
N HIS A 775 1.00 -12.79 23.05
CA HIS A 775 0.55 -11.63 23.82
C HIS A 775 0.68 -10.35 23.01
N ARG A 776 -0.25 -9.42 23.21
CA ARG A 776 -0.36 -8.15 22.46
C ARG A 776 0.22 -6.98 23.27
N PRO A 777 0.45 -5.80 22.65
CA PRO A 777 0.81 -4.58 23.36
C PRO A 777 0.02 -4.37 24.65
N GLY A 778 0.69 -3.86 25.69
CA GLY A 778 0.13 -3.66 27.03
C GLY A 778 0.25 -4.87 27.96
N ALA A 779 0.44 -6.08 27.42
CA ALA A 779 0.58 -7.30 28.22
C ALA A 779 1.97 -7.44 28.88
N GLU A 780 2.00 -8.25 29.94
CA GLU A 780 3.23 -8.68 30.63
C GLU A 780 3.41 -10.20 30.51
N VAL A 781 4.63 -10.61 30.18
CA VAL A 781 5.06 -11.99 30.05
C VAL A 781 6.14 -12.28 31.10
N THR A 782 5.84 -13.11 32.09
CA THR A 782 6.78 -13.42 33.18
C THR A 782 7.67 -14.61 32.82
N ARG A 783 8.95 -14.53 33.21
CA ARG A 783 9.98 -15.56 33.09
C ARG A 783 10.71 -15.72 34.42
N THR A 784 11.04 -16.94 34.80
CA THR A 784 11.75 -17.25 36.06
C THR A 784 12.93 -18.16 35.81
N GLY A 785 14.03 -17.94 36.54
CA GLY A 785 15.25 -18.76 36.45
C GLY A 785 16.45 -18.00 35.90
N ASN A 786 17.59 -18.70 35.88
CA ASN A 786 18.86 -18.17 35.41
C ASN A 786 19.14 -18.61 33.96
N GLY A 787 19.87 -17.79 33.21
CA GLY A 787 20.25 -18.07 31.83
C GLY A 787 19.40 -17.32 30.81
N PRO A 788 19.74 -17.42 29.52
CA PRO A 788 19.00 -16.77 28.45
C PRO A 788 17.59 -17.36 28.33
N HIS A 789 16.60 -16.48 28.27
CA HIS A 789 15.20 -16.82 27.97
C HIS A 789 14.93 -16.55 26.50
N THR A 790 14.02 -17.31 25.89
CA THR A 790 13.57 -17.05 24.53
C THR A 790 12.11 -16.63 24.53
N VAL A 791 11.79 -15.71 23.62
CA VAL A 791 10.43 -15.33 23.27
C VAL A 791 10.28 -15.31 21.75
N SER A 792 9.14 -15.74 21.26
CA SER A 792 8.75 -15.61 19.85
C SER A 792 8.07 -14.27 19.62
N SER A 793 8.33 -13.64 18.49
CA SER A 793 7.67 -12.40 18.07
C SER A 793 7.14 -12.53 16.66
N ARG A 794 5.97 -11.95 16.42
CA ARG A 794 5.31 -11.88 15.12
C ARG A 794 4.85 -10.44 14.87
N VAL A 795 5.46 -9.80 13.89
CA VAL A 795 5.07 -8.47 13.41
C VAL A 795 4.31 -8.64 12.10
N ARG A 796 3.15 -8.00 11.98
CA ARG A 796 2.40 -7.92 10.72
C ARG A 796 2.07 -6.48 10.43
N VAL A 797 2.31 -6.03 9.20
CA VAL A 797 1.97 -4.67 8.79
C VAL A 797 1.32 -4.67 7.42
N ARG A 798 0.33 -3.79 7.24
CA ARG A 798 -0.29 -3.51 5.95
C ARG A 798 -0.60 -2.02 5.85
N SER A 799 -0.45 -1.45 4.68
CA SER A 799 -0.83 -0.06 4.43
C SER A 799 -1.56 0.04 3.10
N GLU A 800 -2.74 0.65 3.08
CA GLU A 800 -3.45 0.97 1.84
C GLU A 800 -3.13 2.38 1.34
N VAL A 801 -2.62 3.25 2.20
CA VAL A 801 -2.51 4.70 1.97
C VAL A 801 -1.11 5.17 1.59
N ALA A 802 -0.08 4.37 1.86
CA ALA A 802 1.31 4.65 1.51
C ALA A 802 2.13 3.33 1.48
N PRO A 803 3.17 3.20 0.65
CA PRO A 803 4.00 2.00 0.60
C PRO A 803 4.90 1.90 1.85
N VAL A 804 4.81 0.80 2.60
CA VAL A 804 5.72 0.50 3.71
C VAL A 804 7.10 0.17 3.14
N THR A 805 8.12 0.95 3.52
CA THR A 805 9.50 0.74 3.08
C THR A 805 10.38 0.12 4.16
N HIS A 806 9.99 0.27 5.44
CA HIS A 806 10.75 -0.25 6.58
C HIS A 806 9.83 -0.88 7.60
N VAL A 807 10.24 -2.02 8.15
CA VAL A 807 9.61 -2.70 9.29
C VAL A 807 10.69 -3.08 10.29
N GLN A 808 10.55 -2.62 11.53
CA GLN A 808 11.51 -2.81 12.61
C GLN A 808 10.87 -3.54 13.78
N LEU A 809 11.61 -4.49 14.35
CA LEU A 809 11.36 -5.10 15.66
C LEU A 809 12.37 -4.51 16.65
N ILE A 810 11.86 -3.97 17.75
CA ILE A 810 12.61 -3.16 18.71
C ILE A 810 12.55 -3.81 20.08
N VAL A 811 13.70 -3.94 20.74
CA VAL A 811 13.84 -4.47 22.10
C VAL A 811 14.70 -3.51 22.92
N ASN A 812 14.15 -2.99 24.03
CA ASN A 812 14.85 -2.01 24.89
C ASN A 812 15.47 -0.82 24.13
N GLY A 813 14.79 -0.35 23.07
CA GLY A 813 15.22 0.78 22.24
C GLY A 813 16.24 0.42 21.17
N ARG A 814 16.53 -0.86 20.98
CA ARG A 814 17.45 -1.37 19.95
C ARG A 814 16.71 -2.10 18.86
N VAL A 815 17.07 -1.85 17.60
CA VAL A 815 16.52 -2.58 16.45
C VAL A 815 17.21 -3.94 16.38
N VAL A 816 16.50 -4.99 16.81
CA VAL A 816 17.01 -6.37 16.76
C VAL A 816 16.78 -7.00 15.39
N ARG A 817 15.78 -6.49 14.65
CA ARG A 817 15.50 -6.95 13.29
C ARG A 817 14.87 -5.84 12.47
N GLU A 818 15.30 -5.74 11.21
CA GLU A 818 14.75 -4.80 10.23
C GLU A 818 14.52 -5.48 8.88
N MET A 819 13.44 -5.08 8.22
CA MET A 819 13.12 -5.45 6.85
C MET A 819 12.98 -4.18 6.00
N HIS A 820 13.76 -4.11 4.93
CA HIS A 820 13.68 -3.07 3.92
C HIS A 820 12.88 -3.59 2.72
N LEU A 821 11.92 -2.78 2.25
CA LEU A 821 11.00 -3.15 1.18
C LEU A 821 11.03 -2.10 0.07
N PRO A 822 11.07 -2.52 -1.21
CA PRO A 822 10.80 -1.63 -2.33
C PRO A 822 9.38 -1.07 -2.23
N ALA A 823 9.22 0.22 -2.53
CA ALA A 823 7.91 0.88 -2.48
C ALA A 823 6.84 0.16 -3.33
N SER A 824 7.25 -0.41 -4.47
CA SER A 824 6.36 -1.14 -5.40
C SER A 824 5.75 -2.43 -4.82
N THR A 825 6.30 -2.97 -3.74
CA THR A 825 5.81 -4.19 -3.07
C THR A 825 5.30 -3.92 -1.64
N GLY A 826 5.46 -2.70 -1.13
CA GLY A 826 5.18 -2.32 0.25
C GLY A 826 3.74 -1.90 0.55
N GLN A 827 2.83 -1.94 -0.42
CA GLN A 827 1.45 -1.42 -0.29
C GLN A 827 0.41 -2.51 -0.61
N GLY A 828 -0.72 -2.47 0.09
CA GLY A 828 -1.92 -3.25 -0.23
C GLY A 828 -1.88 -4.75 0.10
N SER A 829 -0.76 -5.25 0.62
CA SER A 829 -0.57 -6.64 1.07
C SER A 829 -0.03 -6.70 2.49
N TRP A 830 -0.31 -7.79 3.20
CA TRP A 830 0.30 -8.06 4.50
C TRP A 830 1.79 -8.39 4.35
N ILE A 831 2.61 -7.71 5.13
CA ILE A 831 4.03 -7.96 5.31
C ILE A 831 4.20 -8.57 6.70
N GLU A 832 4.91 -9.69 6.79
CA GLU A 832 5.13 -10.38 8.05
C GLU A 832 6.63 -10.45 8.38
N LEU A 833 6.99 -10.19 9.64
CA LEU A 833 8.32 -10.31 10.18
C LEU A 833 8.25 -11.08 11.50
N ASP A 834 8.56 -12.38 11.41
CA ASP A 834 8.65 -13.26 12.57
C ASP A 834 10.10 -13.38 13.04
N HIS A 835 10.31 -13.39 14.35
CA HIS A 835 11.66 -13.49 14.93
C HIS A 835 11.65 -14.13 16.31
N THR A 836 12.69 -14.90 16.64
CA THR A 836 12.95 -15.39 18.01
C THR A 836 13.98 -14.49 18.67
N ILE A 837 13.62 -13.95 19.84
CA ILE A 837 14.47 -13.04 20.61
C ILE A 837 15.03 -13.79 21.82
N GLU A 838 16.33 -13.64 22.07
CA GLU A 838 16.98 -14.10 23.30
C GLU A 838 17.15 -12.94 24.30
N LEU A 839 16.70 -13.18 25.53
CA LEU A 839 16.65 -12.22 26.61
C LEU A 839 17.51 -12.71 27.78
N GLU A 840 18.60 -12.02 28.07
CA GLU A 840 19.37 -12.22 29.31
C GLU A 840 18.80 -11.40 30.49
N GLU A 841 18.02 -10.38 30.19
CA GLU A 841 17.44 -9.44 31.13
C GLU A 841 16.03 -9.03 30.70
N SER A 842 15.25 -8.48 31.64
CA SER A 842 13.90 -8.02 31.37
C SER A 842 13.89 -6.99 30.24
N ALA A 843 12.86 -7.05 29.42
CA ALA A 843 12.77 -6.22 28.24
C ALA A 843 11.36 -5.74 27.97
N TRP A 844 11.25 -4.68 27.20
CA TRP A 844 10.04 -4.35 26.46
C TRP A 844 10.31 -4.56 24.97
N ILE A 845 9.29 -5.03 24.25
CA ILE A 845 9.37 -5.39 22.83
C ILE A 845 8.28 -4.64 22.08
N ALA A 846 8.65 -3.92 21.04
CA ALA A 846 7.72 -3.14 20.20
C ALA A 846 8.04 -3.33 18.72
N ALA A 847 7.11 -2.93 17.86
CA ALA A 847 7.33 -2.88 16.41
C ALA A 847 7.12 -1.45 15.88
N ARG A 848 7.84 -1.11 14.81
CA ARG A 848 7.68 0.14 14.07
C ARG A 848 7.62 -0.17 12.58
N ALA A 849 6.79 0.56 11.83
CA ALA A 849 6.78 0.50 10.37
C ALA A 849 6.58 1.89 9.78
N TYR A 850 7.30 2.21 8.73
CA TYR A 850 7.23 3.53 8.11
C TYR A 850 7.46 3.52 6.59
N SER A 851 7.06 4.62 5.97
CA SER A 851 7.18 4.96 4.56
C SER A 851 8.09 6.18 4.42
N LEU A 852 8.81 6.26 3.31
CA LEU A 852 9.57 7.45 2.94
C LEU A 852 8.98 8.05 1.67
N SER A 853 9.00 9.38 1.58
CA SER A 853 8.65 10.13 0.39
C SER A 853 9.74 9.95 -0.69
N PRO A 854 9.48 10.35 -1.95
CA PRO A 854 10.50 10.43 -2.98
C PRO A 854 11.73 11.29 -2.62
N HIS A 855 11.60 12.20 -1.65
CA HIS A 855 12.68 13.04 -1.15
C HIS A 855 13.38 12.45 0.08
N GLY A 856 12.97 11.28 0.56
CA GLY A 856 13.53 10.61 1.73
C GLY A 856 12.98 11.11 3.06
N THR A 857 11.97 12.00 3.05
CA THR A 857 11.27 12.45 4.25
C THR A 857 10.26 11.40 4.73
N PRO A 858 10.04 11.23 6.05
CA PRO A 858 8.99 10.34 6.55
C PRO A 858 7.62 10.71 5.95
N ASP A 859 6.96 9.71 5.37
CA ASP A 859 5.69 9.88 4.67
C ASP A 859 4.51 9.29 5.47
N ALA A 860 4.73 8.13 6.07
CA ALA A 860 3.79 7.50 6.97
C ALA A 860 4.56 6.74 8.04
N GLU A 861 4.01 6.69 9.25
CA GLU A 861 4.66 6.17 10.45
C GLU A 861 3.67 5.36 11.26
N SER A 862 4.13 4.29 11.90
CA SER A 862 3.38 3.55 12.89
C SER A 862 4.32 2.90 13.92
N HIS A 863 3.87 2.85 15.16
CA HIS A 863 4.59 2.22 16.26
C HIS A 863 3.61 1.56 17.23
N THR A 864 3.90 0.34 17.67
CA THR A 864 3.09 -0.33 18.71
C THR A 864 3.46 0.16 20.10
N ASN A 865 2.53 0.17 21.04
CA ASN A 865 2.95 0.10 22.44
C ASN A 865 3.68 -1.24 22.71
N PRO A 866 4.49 -1.35 23.77
CA PRO A 866 5.29 -2.56 23.98
C PRO A 866 4.50 -3.73 24.57
N VAL A 867 4.99 -4.94 24.31
CA VAL A 867 4.79 -6.09 25.20
C VAL A 867 5.96 -6.13 26.19
N TYR A 868 5.67 -6.33 27.47
CA TYR A 868 6.69 -6.35 28.52
C TYR A 868 7.06 -7.79 28.87
N VAL A 869 8.35 -8.11 28.98
CA VAL A 869 8.87 -9.40 29.41
C VAL A 869 9.70 -9.21 30.68
N THR A 870 9.22 -9.73 31.81
CA THR A 870 9.89 -9.60 33.11
C THR A 870 10.59 -10.90 33.50
N ILE A 871 11.89 -10.84 33.77
CA ILE A 871 12.69 -11.96 34.28
C ILE A 871 12.90 -11.80 35.79
N ASN A 872 12.49 -12.82 36.56
CA ASN A 872 12.56 -12.84 38.03
C ASN A 872 11.91 -11.60 38.66
N ASP A 873 10.73 -11.21 38.15
CA ASP A 873 9.91 -10.09 38.61
C ASP A 873 10.63 -8.73 38.61
N ARG A 874 11.66 -8.58 37.76
CA ARG A 874 12.36 -7.31 37.56
C ARG A 874 11.84 -6.61 36.31
N ALA A 875 11.70 -5.29 36.36
CA ALA A 875 11.45 -4.48 35.18
C ALA A 875 12.71 -4.34 34.32
N ALA A 876 12.56 -3.87 33.08
CA ALA A 876 13.69 -3.46 32.25
C ALA A 876 14.48 -2.36 32.95
N TYR A 877 15.81 -2.42 32.87
CA TYR A 877 16.70 -1.47 33.53
C TYR A 877 17.92 -1.16 32.68
N ASN A 878 18.17 0.13 32.45
CA ASN A 878 19.35 0.63 31.79
C ASN A 878 19.88 1.86 32.54
N GLN A 879 21.12 1.77 33.04
CA GLN A 879 21.73 2.84 33.82
C GLN A 879 21.84 4.16 33.04
N GLN A 880 22.22 4.11 31.76
CA GLN A 880 22.36 5.32 30.95
C GLN A 880 21.02 6.03 30.76
N SER A 881 19.95 5.27 30.53
CA SER A 881 18.59 5.82 30.43
C SER A 881 18.14 6.44 31.76
N LEU A 882 18.47 5.81 32.89
CA LEU A 882 18.23 6.39 34.21
C LEU A 882 18.98 7.71 34.39
N ASP A 883 20.26 7.76 34.03
CA ASP A 883 21.07 8.98 34.14
C ASP A 883 20.50 10.12 33.29
N VAL A 884 20.00 9.82 32.07
CA VAL A 884 19.29 10.78 31.21
C VAL A 884 18.03 11.31 31.89
N MET A 885 17.20 10.44 32.45
CA MET A 885 15.97 10.85 33.13
C MET A 885 16.26 11.68 34.39
N VAL A 886 17.25 11.29 35.20
CA VAL A 886 17.67 12.05 36.38
C VAL A 886 18.17 13.43 35.97
N ALA A 887 18.99 13.53 34.93
CA ALA A 887 19.46 14.82 34.42
C ALA A 887 18.31 15.72 33.92
N ALA A 888 17.31 15.14 33.25
CA ALA A 888 16.12 15.87 32.83
C ALA A 888 15.31 16.39 34.04
N ILE A 889 15.12 15.57 35.07
CA ILE A 889 14.44 15.96 36.31
C ILE A 889 15.25 17.01 37.07
N ASP A 890 16.56 16.88 37.19
CA ASP A 890 17.41 17.89 37.85
C ASP A 890 17.33 19.25 37.14
N LYS A 891 17.26 19.25 35.80
CA LYS A 891 17.03 20.45 35.01
C LYS A 891 15.66 21.06 35.30
N GLN A 892 14.59 20.25 35.38
CA GLN A 892 13.26 20.73 35.77
C GLN A 892 13.27 21.32 37.18
N ILE A 893 13.88 20.64 38.15
CA ILE A 893 14.00 21.12 39.53
C ILE A 893 14.74 22.47 39.57
N ALA A 894 15.81 22.63 38.79
CA ALA A 894 16.52 23.90 38.71
C ALA A 894 15.62 25.03 38.18
N ILE A 895 14.84 24.77 37.13
CA ILE A 895 13.86 25.72 36.58
C ILE A 895 12.80 26.08 37.64
N HIS A 896 12.25 25.10 38.36
CA HIS A 896 11.21 25.36 39.36
C HIS A 896 11.72 26.06 40.63
N LYS A 897 12.99 25.89 41.01
CA LYS A 897 13.59 26.61 42.15
C LYS A 897 13.67 28.11 41.95
N GLU A 898 13.68 28.57 40.70
CA GLU A 898 13.70 30.00 40.35
C GLU A 898 12.29 30.59 40.25
N ARG A 899 11.24 29.77 40.37
CA ARG A 899 9.84 30.19 40.22
C ARG A 899 9.20 30.51 41.57
N GLU A 900 8.40 31.57 41.60
CA GLU A 900 7.55 31.92 42.74
C GLU A 900 6.16 31.32 42.54
N PHE A 901 5.89 30.21 43.23
CA PHE A 901 4.56 29.63 43.29
C PHE A 901 3.66 30.40 44.27
N PRO A 902 2.38 30.61 43.95
CA PRO A 902 1.43 31.36 44.77
C PRO A 902 1.02 30.64 46.06
#